data_AF-A0A2N2GF92-F1
#
_entry.id   AF-A0A2N2GF92-F1
#
_cell.length_a   1.000
_cell.length_b   1.000
_cell.length_c   1.000
_cell.angle_alpha   90.00
_cell.angle_beta   90.00
_cell.angle_gamma   90.00
#
_symmetry.space_group_name_H-M   'P 1'
#
loop_
_entity.id
_entity.type
_entity.pdbx_description
1 polymer ?
#
loop_
_entity_poly.entity_id
_entity_poly.type
_entity_poly.pdbx_seq_one_letter_code
_entity_poly.pdbx_strand_id
1 'polypeptide(L)'
;MNPRDKAMAAILSVFPTVECLTSFYQNKDNTPAGDSFIDFAVRNGLISPADTESLEQFIRAHTDNTFKLQLAGDISFEDLLNKKEETLKLNLSLRALCNRINALLTTHHIRLPQVTHSMLMRLKKEPLDTDYKMNVLRSIAFWLGYERAELSRKWNFETLVSLFPESGAPSKSDDHNEGVRIGFALTSRGEVIDHEIIGWLKKNIKSYITEAIGHFLYGKWGKVKAYDITTLYIDFPKEKEGGNLVHYMECLKSAVALAHQIAIRWPLSKYYSKNRFLSIAITAGEYGVLDNHMLSLLNAGLPDDPMIRISDYARHGLLINDIHVILCPKPAEARLFNGESLPIWWITSLWTTHYFDFVSELLHDETLQNSPASIEKLDRLLWPMGSEDAAAGHAGDNNAIATFFKYPHNSLLGVEIAKTLYYRKRCSEAAEILRIVLSINPKDLVARTLRMMLLRNMALDTPSQRSAAAVFRQALQEADNIREHCDFHTEDFYCEYAIVYLAQAMSTVRYMRTHPEVCTDIREFENLQCAVYQGLDQAKQLFEKGMSVSSSGTRSSFLLKIAAVLKTMLTADAELFVNPDKPITGGADIFQQESMDVQWQIGYRRSELPVQKQDELVVKITIQKGTIYNAAIALFSYQPTTLFCNAVALWDFLPVHTVLTAKIVRERITHAIDMARRALEANVGIYAFNRTYSEMIPADVYIEHMQKALKIIDEEVGGDLSGREDSEIITGPADGRPVKLFTLNF
;
A
#
# COMPACT_ATOMS: atom_id res chain seq x y z
N MET A 1 17.19 -1.88 -44.53
CA MET A 1 18.47 -1.25 -44.15
C MET A 1 19.57 -1.77 -45.06
N ASN A 2 20.45 -0.88 -45.50
CA ASN A 2 21.66 -1.26 -46.25
C ASN A 2 22.56 -2.11 -45.34
N PRO A 3 23.28 -3.14 -45.85
CA PRO A 3 24.30 -3.87 -45.10
C PRO A 3 25.23 -2.99 -44.25
N ARG A 4 25.64 -1.83 -44.78
CA ARG A 4 26.47 -0.86 -44.06
C ARG A 4 25.78 -0.30 -42.80
N ASP A 5 24.49 0.03 -42.89
CA ASP A 5 23.73 0.56 -41.74
C ASP A 5 23.55 -0.49 -40.65
N LYS A 6 23.35 -1.75 -41.03
CA LYS A 6 23.26 -2.88 -40.09
C LYS A 6 24.59 -3.10 -39.37
N ALA A 7 25.71 -3.03 -40.11
CA ALA A 7 27.03 -3.14 -39.53
C ALA A 7 27.33 -2.00 -38.55
N MET A 8 26.97 -0.76 -38.91
CA MET A 8 27.08 0.39 -38.02
C MET A 8 26.25 0.21 -36.73
N ALA A 9 24.97 -0.17 -36.86
CA ALA A 9 24.11 -0.42 -35.71
C ALA A 9 24.61 -1.57 -34.82
N ALA A 10 25.22 -2.60 -35.40
CA ALA A 10 25.83 -3.70 -34.65
C ALA A 10 27.05 -3.25 -33.83
N ILE A 11 27.96 -2.46 -34.43
CA ILE A 11 29.12 -1.91 -33.73
C ILE A 11 28.69 -0.98 -32.58
N LEU A 12 27.79 -0.03 -32.86
CA LEU A 12 27.33 0.93 -31.85
C LEU A 12 26.46 0.28 -30.75
N SER A 13 25.85 -0.87 -31.02
CA SER A 13 25.13 -1.64 -29.99
C SER A 13 26.10 -2.34 -29.03
N VAL A 14 27.24 -2.84 -29.53
CA VAL A 14 28.27 -3.49 -28.71
C VAL A 14 29.13 -2.46 -27.96
N PHE A 15 29.48 -1.36 -28.63
CA PHE A 15 30.30 -0.28 -28.12
C PHE A 15 29.57 1.06 -28.29
N PRO A 16 28.59 1.35 -27.42
CA PRO A 16 27.81 2.60 -27.49
C PRO A 16 28.66 3.85 -27.21
N THR A 17 29.71 3.70 -26.42
CA THR A 17 30.64 4.76 -26.01
C THR A 17 32.09 4.34 -26.27
N VAL A 18 32.99 5.35 -26.36
CA VAL A 18 34.44 5.11 -26.46
C VAL A 18 34.95 4.43 -25.19
N GLU A 19 34.43 4.82 -24.03
CA GLU A 19 34.75 4.24 -22.72
C GLU A 19 34.46 2.74 -22.68
N CYS A 20 33.34 2.30 -23.30
CA CYS A 20 33.00 0.88 -23.41
C CYS A 20 34.02 0.11 -24.28
N LEU A 21 34.53 0.72 -25.36
CA LEU A 21 35.59 0.11 -26.19
C LEU A 21 36.91 0.03 -25.40
N THR A 22 37.31 1.12 -24.74
CA THR A 22 38.54 1.16 -23.94
C THR A 22 38.50 0.12 -22.81
N SER A 23 37.38 0.04 -22.07
CA SER A 23 37.19 -0.96 -21.01
C SER A 23 37.26 -2.40 -21.54
N PHE A 24 36.71 -2.66 -22.72
CA PHE A 24 36.77 -3.99 -23.33
C PHE A 24 38.20 -4.47 -23.59
N TYR A 25 39.10 -3.56 -24.02
CA TYR A 25 40.50 -3.87 -24.27
C TYR A 25 41.39 -3.88 -23.01
N GLN A 26 40.88 -3.47 -21.84
CA GLN A 26 41.64 -3.58 -20.58
C GLN A 26 41.89 -5.06 -20.20
N ASN A 27 41.01 -5.98 -20.59
CA ASN A 27 41.27 -7.40 -20.50
C ASN A 27 41.97 -7.91 -21.79
N LYS A 28 43.21 -8.38 -21.64
CA LYS A 28 44.02 -8.92 -22.76
C LYS A 28 43.40 -10.16 -23.42
N ASP A 29 42.55 -10.90 -22.73
CA ASP A 29 41.85 -12.06 -23.30
C ASP A 29 40.80 -11.66 -24.34
N ASN A 30 40.38 -10.38 -24.36
CA ASN A 30 39.43 -9.84 -25.32
C ASN A 30 40.08 -9.39 -26.64
N THR A 31 41.43 -9.33 -26.73
CA THR A 31 42.12 -8.86 -27.94
C THR A 31 41.67 -9.60 -29.21
N PRO A 32 41.57 -10.95 -29.24
CA PRO A 32 41.10 -11.65 -30.44
C PRO A 32 39.66 -11.32 -30.85
N ALA A 33 38.80 -11.00 -29.87
CA ALA A 33 37.43 -10.57 -30.12
C ALA A 33 37.38 -9.12 -30.63
N GLY A 34 38.22 -8.24 -30.07
CA GLY A 34 38.39 -6.87 -30.55
C GLY A 34 38.86 -6.80 -32.00
N ASP A 35 39.89 -7.56 -32.34
CA ASP A 35 40.41 -7.64 -33.71
C ASP A 35 39.31 -8.09 -34.70
N SER A 36 38.45 -9.03 -34.28
CA SER A 36 37.33 -9.47 -35.11
C SER A 36 36.27 -8.38 -35.37
N PHE A 37 36.10 -7.44 -34.44
CA PHE A 37 35.23 -6.27 -34.63
C PHE A 37 35.85 -5.24 -35.57
N ILE A 38 37.17 -5.03 -35.51
CA ILE A 38 37.91 -4.17 -36.44
C ILE A 38 37.82 -4.75 -37.86
N ASP A 39 38.09 -6.05 -38.03
CA ASP A 39 37.94 -6.76 -39.31
C ASP A 39 36.51 -6.68 -39.85
N PHE A 40 35.51 -6.77 -38.97
CA PHE A 40 34.11 -6.57 -39.35
C PHE A 40 33.82 -5.14 -39.80
N ALA A 41 34.34 -4.13 -39.11
CA ALA A 41 34.17 -2.73 -39.46
C ALA A 41 34.83 -2.38 -40.82
N VAL A 42 36.04 -2.88 -41.08
CA VAL A 42 36.74 -2.71 -42.37
C VAL A 42 35.96 -3.37 -43.51
N ARG A 43 35.57 -4.66 -43.34
CA ARG A 43 34.84 -5.40 -44.39
C ARG A 43 33.50 -4.78 -44.77
N ASN A 44 32.87 -4.05 -43.85
CA ASN A 44 31.60 -3.36 -44.10
C ASN A 44 31.79 -1.87 -44.46
N GLY A 45 33.03 -1.39 -44.66
CA GLY A 45 33.32 -0.01 -45.06
C GLY A 45 32.96 1.03 -44.00
N LEU A 46 33.06 0.68 -42.72
CA LEU A 46 32.87 1.61 -41.61
C LEU A 46 34.16 2.39 -41.30
N ILE A 47 35.31 1.71 -41.39
CA ILE A 47 36.65 2.28 -41.20
C ILE A 47 37.56 1.86 -42.36
N SER A 48 38.59 2.65 -42.66
CA SER A 48 39.58 2.33 -43.71
C SER A 48 40.88 1.75 -43.15
N PRO A 49 41.51 2.34 -42.12
CA PRO A 49 42.62 1.68 -41.44
C PRO A 49 42.10 0.59 -40.49
N ALA A 50 42.76 -0.57 -40.49
CA ALA A 50 42.39 -1.73 -39.67
C ALA A 50 43.05 -1.66 -38.28
N ASP A 51 42.76 -0.61 -37.53
CA ASP A 51 43.31 -0.38 -36.19
C ASP A 51 42.26 0.12 -35.19
N THR A 52 42.58 -0.01 -33.91
CA THR A 52 41.70 0.37 -32.80
C THR A 52 41.43 1.87 -32.78
N GLU A 53 42.40 2.71 -33.17
CA GLU A 53 42.25 4.16 -33.19
C GLU A 53 41.18 4.59 -34.20
N SER A 54 41.16 3.97 -35.37
CA SER A 54 40.16 4.21 -36.41
C SER A 54 38.76 3.78 -35.98
N LEU A 55 38.65 2.67 -35.24
CA LEU A 55 37.38 2.22 -34.67
C LEU A 55 36.90 3.17 -33.55
N GLU A 56 37.82 3.67 -32.72
CA GLU A 56 37.51 4.66 -31.69
C GLU A 56 37.01 5.98 -32.30
N GLN A 57 37.71 6.50 -33.32
CA GLN A 57 37.29 7.69 -34.06
C GLN A 57 35.91 7.49 -34.71
N PHE A 58 35.65 6.31 -35.25
CA PHE A 58 34.34 5.97 -35.80
C PHE A 58 33.24 6.03 -34.74
N ILE A 59 33.43 5.39 -33.57
CA ILE A 59 32.44 5.44 -32.47
C ILE A 59 32.23 6.88 -32.02
N ARG A 60 33.32 7.62 -31.76
CA ARG A 60 33.24 9.03 -31.33
C ARG A 60 32.48 9.92 -32.31
N ALA A 61 32.61 9.69 -33.62
CA ALA A 61 31.91 10.45 -34.65
C ALA A 61 30.41 10.11 -34.78
N HIS A 62 29.97 8.97 -34.23
CA HIS A 62 28.60 8.46 -34.37
C HIS A 62 27.87 8.29 -33.02
N THR A 63 28.51 8.64 -31.90
CA THR A 63 27.90 8.74 -30.57
C THR A 63 27.41 10.18 -30.34
N ASP A 64 26.09 10.42 -30.38
CA ASP A 64 25.52 11.72 -30.05
C ASP A 64 25.62 12.00 -28.53
N ASN A 65 26.15 13.16 -28.14
CA ASN A 65 26.24 13.67 -26.75
C ASN A 65 24.86 13.86 -26.03
N THR A 66 23.75 13.48 -26.68
CA THR A 66 22.38 13.56 -26.16
C THR A 66 21.80 12.22 -25.71
N PHE A 67 22.61 11.16 -25.62
CA PHE A 67 22.20 9.89 -25.01
C PHE A 67 22.05 10.02 -23.48
N LYS A 68 20.91 10.56 -23.04
CA LYS A 68 20.41 10.27 -21.69
C LYS A 68 20.02 8.79 -21.69
N LEU A 69 20.66 8.00 -20.83
CA LEU A 69 20.22 6.65 -20.47
C LEU A 69 18.71 6.73 -20.19
N GLN A 70 17.88 6.29 -21.13
CA GLN A 70 16.50 5.95 -20.80
C GLN A 70 16.60 4.63 -20.04
N LEU A 71 16.81 4.74 -18.72
CA LEU A 71 16.64 3.63 -17.81
C LEU A 71 15.28 3.03 -18.14
N ALA A 72 15.29 1.84 -18.76
CA ALA A 72 14.10 1.02 -18.86
C ALA A 72 13.74 0.68 -17.41
N GLY A 73 12.82 1.45 -16.82
CA GLY A 73 12.56 1.41 -15.37
C GLY A 73 12.42 -0.01 -14.84
N ASP A 74 12.94 -0.29 -13.64
CA ASP A 74 12.82 -1.50 -12.82
C ASP A 74 12.62 -2.87 -13.53
N ILE A 75 13.23 -3.08 -14.71
CA ILE A 75 13.18 -4.36 -15.44
C ILE A 75 14.49 -5.10 -15.18
N SER A 76 14.42 -6.33 -14.67
CA SER A 76 15.58 -7.21 -14.54
C SER A 76 15.93 -7.93 -15.86
N PHE A 77 17.14 -8.50 -15.98
CA PHE A 77 17.49 -9.36 -17.12
C PHE A 77 16.59 -10.60 -17.23
N GLU A 78 16.09 -11.11 -16.10
CA GLU A 78 15.09 -12.19 -16.09
C GLU A 78 13.79 -11.74 -16.75
N ASP A 79 13.30 -10.54 -16.42
CA ASP A 79 12.07 -9.99 -16.99
C ASP A 79 12.21 -9.72 -18.48
N LEU A 80 13.36 -9.21 -18.93
CA LEU A 80 13.65 -9.01 -20.35
C LEU A 80 13.46 -10.30 -21.15
N LEU A 81 13.97 -11.44 -20.65
CA LEU A 81 13.86 -12.74 -21.35
C LEU A 81 12.48 -13.38 -21.19
N ASN A 82 11.83 -13.23 -20.04
CA ASN A 82 10.49 -13.76 -19.80
C ASN A 82 9.43 -13.04 -20.63
N LYS A 83 9.56 -11.71 -20.80
CA LYS A 83 8.64 -10.86 -21.56
C LYS A 83 9.17 -10.47 -22.94
N LYS A 84 10.10 -11.25 -23.51
CA LYS A 84 10.74 -10.97 -24.82
C LYS A 84 9.78 -10.76 -25.99
N GLU A 85 8.56 -11.30 -25.92
CA GLU A 85 7.52 -11.05 -26.92
C GLU A 85 7.06 -9.58 -26.88
N GLU A 86 6.97 -8.99 -25.70
CA GLU A 86 6.58 -7.60 -25.48
C GLU A 86 7.79 -6.65 -25.62
N THR A 87 8.92 -7.00 -24.99
CA THR A 87 10.09 -6.12 -24.86
C THR A 87 11.00 -6.12 -26.09
N LEU A 88 11.17 -7.28 -26.74
CA LEU A 88 12.04 -7.50 -27.89
C LEU A 88 11.27 -7.85 -29.17
N LYS A 89 9.93 -7.88 -29.12
CA LYS A 89 9.05 -8.29 -30.23
C LYS A 89 9.46 -9.65 -30.83
N LEU A 90 9.84 -10.58 -29.95
CA LEU A 90 10.48 -11.84 -30.33
C LEU A 90 9.68 -13.08 -29.88
N ASN A 91 9.00 -13.73 -30.83
CA ASN A 91 8.37 -15.04 -30.62
C ASN A 91 9.33 -16.17 -31.05
N LEU A 92 10.34 -16.46 -30.23
CA LEU A 92 11.28 -17.57 -30.42
C LEU A 92 11.55 -18.28 -29.09
N SER A 93 11.77 -19.60 -29.12
CA SER A 93 12.31 -20.31 -27.95
C SER A 93 13.73 -19.81 -27.61
N LEU A 94 14.15 -19.92 -26.34
CA LEU A 94 15.51 -19.52 -25.94
C LEU A 94 16.59 -20.28 -26.71
N ARG A 95 16.35 -21.56 -27.02
CA ARG A 95 17.26 -22.37 -27.83
C ARG A 95 17.37 -21.87 -29.28
N ALA A 96 16.25 -21.47 -29.88
CA ALA A 96 16.25 -20.87 -31.21
C ALA A 96 16.96 -19.49 -31.22
N LEU A 97 16.81 -18.70 -30.16
CA LEU A 97 17.53 -17.44 -29.99
C LEU A 97 19.05 -17.66 -29.90
N CYS A 98 19.52 -18.58 -29.05
CA CYS A 98 20.94 -18.95 -28.98
C CYS A 98 21.51 -19.34 -30.35
N ASN A 99 20.79 -20.18 -31.10
CA ASN A 99 21.22 -20.61 -32.43
C ASN A 99 21.33 -19.44 -33.42
N ARG A 100 20.39 -18.49 -33.37
CA ARG A 100 20.42 -17.29 -34.24
C ARG A 100 21.60 -16.38 -33.91
N ILE A 101 21.85 -16.12 -32.63
CA ILE A 101 22.99 -15.30 -32.20
C ILE A 101 24.30 -15.96 -32.67
N ASN A 102 24.48 -17.25 -32.37
CA ASN A 102 25.70 -17.97 -32.74
C ASN A 102 25.91 -18.09 -34.24
N ALA A 103 24.83 -18.29 -35.02
CA ALA A 103 24.90 -18.31 -36.48
C ALA A 103 25.40 -16.95 -37.01
N LEU A 104 24.86 -15.85 -36.48
CA LEU A 104 25.27 -14.51 -36.89
C LEU A 104 26.74 -14.21 -36.55
N LEU A 105 27.19 -14.55 -35.34
CA LEU A 105 28.59 -14.41 -34.94
C LEU A 105 29.51 -15.19 -35.88
N THR A 106 29.11 -16.42 -36.25
CA THR A 106 29.86 -17.27 -37.18
C THR A 106 29.92 -16.67 -38.58
N THR A 107 28.77 -16.24 -39.13
CA THR A 107 28.67 -15.62 -40.47
C THR A 107 29.54 -14.39 -40.60
N HIS A 108 29.63 -13.58 -39.54
CA HIS A 108 30.42 -12.35 -39.55
C HIS A 108 31.82 -12.52 -38.95
N HIS A 109 32.23 -13.74 -38.63
CA HIS A 109 33.55 -14.06 -38.06
C HIS A 109 33.87 -13.28 -36.77
N ILE A 110 32.86 -12.97 -35.95
CA ILE A 110 33.02 -12.31 -34.65
C ILE A 110 33.43 -13.35 -33.61
N ARG A 111 34.59 -13.14 -32.98
CA ARG A 111 35.21 -14.08 -32.03
C ARG A 111 34.71 -13.91 -30.58
N LEU A 112 33.41 -13.69 -30.40
CA LEU A 112 32.76 -13.69 -29.10
C LEU A 112 32.38 -15.11 -28.65
N PRO A 113 32.20 -15.37 -27.33
CA PRO A 113 31.83 -16.68 -26.84
C PRO A 113 30.46 -17.12 -27.36
N GLN A 114 30.31 -18.44 -27.58
CA GLN A 114 29.03 -19.02 -27.96
C GLN A 114 27.99 -18.84 -26.85
N VAL A 115 26.82 -18.34 -27.24
CA VAL A 115 25.67 -18.19 -26.34
C VAL A 115 24.97 -19.54 -26.22
N THR A 116 24.97 -20.09 -25.01
CA THR A 116 24.28 -21.36 -24.71
C THR A 116 23.03 -21.12 -23.86
N HIS A 117 22.08 -22.06 -23.93
CA HIS A 117 20.87 -21.99 -23.12
C HIS A 117 21.19 -21.96 -21.62
N SER A 118 22.17 -22.75 -21.16
CA SER A 118 22.61 -22.74 -19.77
C SER A 118 23.14 -21.37 -19.36
N MET A 119 23.90 -20.69 -20.23
CA MET A 119 24.42 -19.36 -19.94
C MET A 119 23.34 -18.29 -19.86
N LEU A 120 22.33 -18.33 -20.74
CA LEU A 120 21.17 -17.44 -20.60
C LEU A 120 20.44 -17.69 -19.28
N MET A 121 20.25 -18.96 -18.89
CA MET A 121 19.62 -19.29 -17.60
C MET A 121 20.45 -18.86 -16.39
N ARG A 122 21.78 -18.85 -16.49
CA ARG A 122 22.68 -18.31 -15.45
C ARG A 122 22.59 -16.80 -15.37
N LEU A 123 22.60 -16.08 -16.50
CA LEU A 123 22.41 -14.62 -16.53
C LEU A 123 21.05 -14.17 -15.96
N LYS A 124 20.03 -15.03 -15.92
CA LYS A 124 18.77 -14.72 -15.21
C LYS A 124 18.91 -14.68 -13.68
N LYS A 125 19.92 -15.35 -13.12
CA LYS A 125 19.99 -15.67 -11.69
C LYS A 125 21.28 -15.23 -11.00
N GLU A 126 22.37 -15.11 -11.75
CA GLU A 126 23.70 -14.81 -11.24
C GLU A 126 24.10 -13.37 -11.60
N PRO A 127 24.94 -12.72 -10.76
CA PRO A 127 25.48 -11.39 -11.06
C PRO A 127 26.38 -11.40 -12.30
N LEU A 128 26.61 -10.21 -12.86
CA LEU A 128 27.50 -9.97 -14.00
C LEU A 128 28.95 -9.79 -13.52
N ASP A 129 29.56 -10.88 -13.07
CA ASP A 129 30.83 -10.91 -12.32
C ASP A 129 32.03 -11.43 -13.12
N THR A 130 31.83 -11.83 -14.38
CA THR A 130 32.89 -12.43 -15.21
C THR A 130 32.88 -11.85 -16.62
N ASP A 131 34.08 -11.73 -17.21
CA ASP A 131 34.26 -11.27 -18.59
C ASP A 131 33.51 -12.14 -19.59
N TYR A 132 33.41 -13.44 -19.32
CA TYR A 132 32.63 -14.36 -20.15
C TYR A 132 31.16 -13.97 -20.18
N LYS A 133 30.54 -13.65 -19.04
CA LYS A 133 29.14 -13.18 -18.97
C LYS A 133 28.97 -11.84 -19.67
N MET A 134 29.89 -10.91 -19.48
CA MET A 134 29.89 -9.62 -20.20
C MET A 134 29.97 -9.82 -21.72
N ASN A 135 30.81 -10.74 -22.19
CA ASN A 135 30.96 -11.03 -23.61
C ASN A 135 29.75 -11.79 -24.19
N VAL A 136 29.04 -12.58 -23.39
CA VAL A 136 27.72 -13.13 -23.78
C VAL A 136 26.69 -12.00 -23.96
N LEU A 137 26.68 -10.97 -23.09
CA LEU A 137 25.83 -9.80 -23.30
C LEU A 137 26.22 -9.02 -24.56
N ARG A 138 27.52 -8.90 -24.86
CA ARG A 138 27.99 -8.32 -26.13
C ARG A 138 27.53 -9.12 -27.35
N SER A 139 27.47 -10.45 -27.26
CA SER A 139 26.90 -11.28 -28.33
C SER A 139 25.41 -10.98 -28.57
N ILE A 140 24.65 -10.74 -27.51
CA ILE A 140 23.24 -10.35 -27.58
C ILE A 140 23.11 -8.93 -28.18
N ALA A 141 23.92 -7.98 -27.70
CA ALA A 141 23.93 -6.61 -28.19
C ALA A 141 24.28 -6.54 -29.67
N PHE A 142 25.28 -7.32 -30.13
CA PHE A 142 25.66 -7.41 -31.54
C PHE A 142 24.51 -7.91 -32.40
N TRP A 143 23.84 -8.98 -31.96
CA TRP A 143 22.67 -9.52 -32.67
C TRP A 143 21.51 -8.53 -32.72
N LEU A 144 21.21 -7.85 -31.61
CA LEU A 144 20.19 -6.80 -31.56
C LEU A 144 20.53 -5.67 -32.54
N GLY A 145 21.77 -5.19 -32.56
CA GLY A 145 22.20 -4.14 -33.49
C GLY A 145 22.09 -4.53 -34.97
N TYR A 146 22.43 -5.78 -35.31
CA TYR A 146 22.46 -6.22 -36.71
C TYR A 146 21.08 -6.64 -37.25
N GLU A 147 20.29 -7.37 -36.46
CA GLU A 147 18.99 -7.94 -36.88
C GLU A 147 17.78 -7.10 -36.44
N ARG A 148 17.97 -6.17 -35.50
CA ARG A 148 16.92 -5.36 -34.84
C ARG A 148 17.40 -3.94 -34.52
N ALA A 149 17.97 -3.25 -35.50
CA ALA A 149 18.59 -1.93 -35.31
C ALA A 149 17.64 -0.87 -34.72
N GLU A 150 16.33 -1.03 -34.90
CA GLU A 150 15.32 -0.18 -34.25
C GLU A 150 15.27 -0.36 -32.73
N LEU A 151 15.62 -1.54 -32.22
CA LEU A 151 15.65 -1.88 -30.80
C LEU A 151 17.02 -1.63 -30.17
N SER A 152 18.11 -1.65 -30.94
CA SER A 152 19.47 -1.48 -30.40
C SER A 152 19.72 -0.09 -29.79
N ARG A 153 18.95 0.92 -30.18
CA ARG A 153 18.95 2.24 -29.53
C ARG A 153 18.48 2.18 -28.07
N LYS A 154 17.61 1.22 -27.74
CA LYS A 154 17.06 1.01 -26.40
C LYS A 154 17.77 -0.13 -25.65
N TRP A 155 18.26 -1.14 -26.36
CA TRP A 155 18.84 -2.35 -25.79
C TRP A 155 20.26 -2.58 -26.30
N ASN A 156 21.16 -1.62 -26.03
CA ASN A 156 22.60 -1.74 -26.30
C ASN A 156 23.33 -2.43 -25.13
N PHE A 157 24.64 -2.67 -25.26
CA PHE A 157 25.44 -3.35 -24.24
C PHE A 157 25.34 -2.67 -22.86
N GLU A 158 25.50 -1.36 -22.76
CA GLU A 158 25.42 -0.64 -21.48
C GLU A 158 24.04 -0.76 -20.82
N THR A 159 22.97 -0.69 -21.62
CA THR A 159 21.61 -0.89 -21.10
C THR A 159 21.37 -2.34 -20.68
N LEU A 160 21.99 -3.32 -21.35
CA LEU A 160 21.92 -4.72 -20.91
C LEU A 160 22.71 -4.95 -19.62
N VAL A 161 23.83 -4.25 -19.44
CA VAL A 161 24.64 -4.27 -18.21
C VAL A 161 23.88 -3.64 -17.05
N SER A 162 23.17 -2.53 -17.26
CA SER A 162 22.40 -1.87 -16.20
C SER A 162 21.19 -2.67 -15.69
N LEU A 163 20.81 -3.76 -16.38
CA LEU A 163 19.84 -4.74 -15.87
C LEU A 163 20.41 -5.62 -14.75
N PHE A 164 21.71 -5.52 -14.49
CA PHE A 164 22.41 -6.15 -13.40
C PHE A 164 22.83 -5.07 -12.38
N PRO A 165 22.64 -5.29 -11.07
CA PRO A 165 23.10 -4.34 -10.05
C PRO A 165 24.60 -4.09 -10.18
N GLU A 166 25.05 -2.83 -10.01
CA GLU A 166 26.48 -2.48 -10.10
C GLU A 166 27.33 -3.36 -9.19
N SER A 167 28.40 -3.94 -9.76
CA SER A 167 29.41 -4.76 -9.09
C SER A 167 30.13 -3.93 -8.03
N GLY A 168 29.56 -3.86 -6.83
CA GLY A 168 30.02 -3.02 -5.72
C GLY A 168 28.90 -2.56 -4.78
N ALA A 169 27.65 -2.56 -5.24
CA ALA A 169 26.50 -2.54 -4.35
C ALA A 169 26.34 -3.95 -3.75
N PRO A 170 26.07 -4.09 -2.43
CA PRO A 170 25.76 -5.39 -1.87
C PRO A 170 24.61 -5.95 -2.70
N SER A 171 24.85 -7.11 -3.32
CA SER A 171 23.77 -7.91 -3.86
C SER A 171 22.69 -7.96 -2.80
N LYS A 172 21.41 -7.79 -3.16
CA LYS A 172 20.27 -8.25 -2.34
C LYS A 172 20.32 -9.78 -2.09
N SER A 173 21.48 -10.42 -2.09
CA SER A 173 21.75 -11.65 -1.35
C SER A 173 22.48 -11.31 -0.05
N ASP A 174 22.02 -10.29 0.68
CA ASP A 174 22.28 -10.24 2.11
C ASP A 174 21.75 -11.56 2.68
N ASP A 175 22.66 -12.34 3.24
CA ASP A 175 22.32 -13.48 4.06
C ASP A 175 21.72 -12.91 5.36
N HIS A 176 20.48 -12.41 5.26
CA HIS A 176 19.77 -11.87 6.40
C HIS A 176 19.62 -13.00 7.42
N ASN A 177 20.19 -12.81 8.60
CA ASN A 177 20.11 -13.78 9.68
C ASN A 177 18.82 -13.63 10.51
N GLU A 178 18.11 -12.51 10.33
CA GLU A 178 16.92 -12.16 11.07
C GLU A 178 15.76 -11.74 10.17
N GLY A 179 14.54 -11.95 10.66
CA GLY A 179 13.32 -11.51 9.99
C GLY A 179 12.08 -12.11 10.63
N VAL A 180 11.06 -12.31 9.80
CA VAL A 180 9.78 -12.89 10.20
C VAL A 180 9.56 -14.19 9.42
N ARG A 181 9.28 -15.27 10.15
CA ARG A 181 8.80 -16.53 9.58
C ARG A 181 7.31 -16.66 9.84
N ILE A 182 6.56 -16.88 8.77
CA ILE A 182 5.14 -17.21 8.81
C ILE A 182 4.93 -18.65 8.37
N GLY A 183 4.28 -19.45 9.22
CA GLY A 183 3.95 -20.85 8.99
C GLY A 183 2.44 -21.06 8.82
N PHE A 184 2.06 -22.05 8.01
CA PHE A 184 0.69 -22.46 7.74
C PHE A 184 0.61 -23.98 7.92
N ALA A 185 -0.21 -24.45 8.85
CA ALA A 185 -0.47 -25.87 9.06
C ALA A 185 -1.94 -26.18 8.79
N LEU A 186 -2.18 -27.21 7.97
CA LEU A 186 -3.49 -27.81 7.84
C LEU A 186 -3.60 -29.04 8.72
N THR A 187 -4.63 -29.08 9.56
CA THR A 187 -4.93 -30.24 10.40
C THR A 187 -6.36 -30.71 10.13
N SER A 188 -6.64 -31.97 10.45
CA SER A 188 -7.94 -32.57 10.15
C SER A 188 -8.40 -33.54 11.23
N ARG A 189 -9.71 -33.56 11.48
CA ARG A 189 -10.39 -34.50 12.36
C ARG A 189 -11.07 -35.60 11.54
N GLY A 190 -10.26 -36.42 10.86
CA GLY A 190 -10.72 -37.61 10.13
C GLY A 190 -10.94 -37.45 8.63
N GLU A 191 -10.82 -36.24 8.08
CA GLU A 191 -10.80 -36.02 6.62
C GLU A 191 -9.38 -36.06 6.08
N VAL A 192 -9.20 -36.59 4.87
CA VAL A 192 -7.87 -36.60 4.23
C VAL A 192 -7.50 -35.19 3.77
N ILE A 193 -6.26 -34.79 4.06
CA ILE A 193 -5.61 -33.62 3.46
C ILE A 193 -4.75 -34.15 2.30
N ASP A 194 -5.26 -33.99 1.08
CA ASP A 194 -4.58 -34.47 -0.12
C ASP A 194 -3.66 -33.40 -0.74
N HIS A 195 -2.98 -33.79 -1.82
CA HIS A 195 -2.09 -32.90 -2.56
C HIS A 195 -2.82 -31.73 -3.26
N GLU A 196 -4.11 -31.84 -3.56
CA GLU A 196 -4.86 -30.74 -4.18
C GLU A 196 -5.08 -29.59 -3.20
N ILE A 197 -5.39 -29.91 -1.93
CA ILE A 197 -5.58 -28.90 -0.87
C ILE A 197 -4.26 -28.16 -0.61
N ILE A 198 -3.15 -28.89 -0.49
CA ILE A 198 -1.82 -28.28 -0.30
C ILE A 198 -1.40 -27.47 -1.53
N GLY A 199 -1.70 -27.98 -2.73
CA GLY A 199 -1.48 -27.27 -3.99
C GLY A 199 -2.26 -25.95 -4.05
N TRP A 200 -3.52 -25.96 -3.60
CA TRP A 200 -4.34 -24.75 -3.50
C TRP A 200 -3.73 -23.75 -2.51
N LEU A 201 -3.34 -24.19 -1.31
CA LEU A 201 -2.76 -23.30 -0.30
C LEU A 201 -1.46 -22.66 -0.81
N LYS A 202 -0.56 -23.47 -1.38
CA LYS A 202 0.70 -22.98 -1.98
C LYS A 202 0.46 -21.98 -3.11
N LYS A 203 -0.54 -22.23 -3.97
CA LYS A 203 -0.89 -21.33 -5.07
C LYS A 203 -1.38 -19.98 -4.55
N ASN A 204 -2.30 -19.97 -3.58
CA ASN A 204 -2.88 -18.74 -3.04
C ASN A 204 -1.83 -17.91 -2.29
N ILE A 205 -0.99 -18.54 -1.47
CA ILE A 205 0.13 -17.87 -0.80
C ILE A 205 1.05 -17.22 -1.85
N LYS A 206 1.47 -17.99 -2.87
CA LYS A 206 2.38 -17.49 -3.90
C LYS A 206 1.78 -16.34 -4.71
N SER A 207 0.52 -16.45 -5.11
CA SER A 207 -0.19 -15.40 -5.86
C SER A 207 -0.22 -14.10 -5.05
N TYR A 208 -0.67 -14.15 -3.79
CA TYR A 208 -0.72 -12.93 -2.97
C TYR A 208 0.67 -12.31 -2.73
N ILE A 209 1.70 -13.14 -2.46
CA ILE A 209 3.06 -12.61 -2.30
C ILE A 209 3.53 -11.92 -3.59
N THR A 210 3.26 -12.51 -4.75
CA THR A 210 3.68 -11.97 -6.05
C THR A 210 2.96 -10.65 -6.36
N GLU A 211 1.67 -10.57 -6.05
CA GLU A 211 0.83 -9.41 -6.37
C GLU A 211 1.02 -8.24 -5.39
N ALA A 212 1.19 -8.51 -4.09
CA ALA A 212 1.14 -7.47 -3.06
C ALA A 212 2.43 -7.31 -2.22
N ILE A 213 3.30 -8.33 -2.17
CA ILE A 213 4.51 -8.37 -1.32
C ILE A 213 5.79 -8.55 -2.17
N GLY A 214 5.70 -8.41 -3.49
CA GLY A 214 6.72 -8.86 -4.45
C GLY A 214 8.14 -8.35 -4.21
N HIS A 215 8.33 -7.26 -3.46
CA HIS A 215 9.64 -6.73 -3.06
C HIS A 215 10.53 -7.74 -2.32
N PHE A 216 9.96 -8.72 -1.60
CA PHE A 216 10.72 -9.80 -0.94
C PHE A 216 11.04 -11.00 -1.85
N LEU A 217 10.61 -11.00 -3.12
CA LEU A 217 10.83 -12.13 -4.04
C LEU A 217 12.23 -12.12 -4.66
N TYR A 218 13.24 -12.39 -3.85
CA TYR A 218 14.63 -12.52 -4.29
C TYR A 218 15.37 -13.59 -3.50
N GLY A 219 16.36 -14.24 -4.10
CA GLY A 219 17.15 -15.28 -3.44
C GLY A 219 16.30 -16.41 -2.82
N LYS A 220 16.37 -16.58 -1.50
CA LYS A 220 15.59 -17.55 -0.71
C LYS A 220 14.33 -16.97 -0.06
N TRP A 221 14.12 -15.66 -0.18
CA TRP A 221 13.12 -14.88 0.53
C TRP A 221 11.79 -14.82 -0.22
N GLY A 222 10.68 -14.66 0.51
CA GLY A 222 9.33 -14.63 -0.06
C GLY A 222 8.89 -15.93 -0.76
N LYS A 223 9.70 -16.99 -0.69
CA LYS A 223 9.43 -18.28 -1.34
C LYS A 223 8.70 -19.22 -0.39
N VAL A 224 7.66 -19.87 -0.89
CA VAL A 224 6.92 -20.91 -0.16
C VAL A 224 7.75 -22.17 -0.04
N LYS A 225 8.10 -22.52 1.20
CA LYS A 225 8.86 -23.71 1.57
C LYS A 225 7.92 -24.68 2.29
N ALA A 226 8.21 -25.97 2.20
CA ALA A 226 7.48 -27.00 2.93
C ALA A 226 8.32 -27.42 4.13
N TYR A 227 7.69 -27.48 5.31
CA TYR A 227 8.29 -28.07 6.50
C TYR A 227 8.01 -29.58 6.51
N ASP A 228 6.75 -29.95 6.24
CA ASP A 228 6.28 -31.32 6.05
C ASP A 228 5.20 -31.36 4.94
N ILE A 229 4.44 -32.46 4.85
CA ILE A 229 3.39 -32.64 3.83
C ILE A 229 2.25 -31.61 3.98
N THR A 230 1.91 -31.26 5.21
CA THR A 230 0.76 -30.42 5.60
C THR A 230 1.12 -29.01 6.05
N THR A 231 2.41 -28.75 6.25
CA THR A 231 2.94 -27.52 6.82
C THR A 231 3.82 -26.77 5.82
N LEU A 232 3.46 -25.52 5.54
CA LEU A 232 4.19 -24.59 4.67
C LEU A 232 4.74 -23.43 5.49
N TYR A 233 5.85 -22.83 5.07
CA TYR A 233 6.37 -21.60 5.68
C TYR A 233 7.03 -20.68 4.67
N ILE A 234 7.12 -19.40 5.04
CA ILE A 234 7.73 -18.31 4.26
C ILE A 234 8.59 -17.47 5.20
N ASP A 235 9.73 -17.03 4.68
CA ASP A 235 10.64 -16.11 5.38
C ASP A 235 10.62 -14.72 4.71
N PHE A 236 10.37 -13.69 5.50
CA PHE A 236 10.45 -12.28 5.12
C PHE A 236 11.60 -11.60 5.89
N PRO A 237 12.70 -11.24 5.21
CA PRO A 237 13.90 -10.72 5.86
C PRO A 237 13.69 -9.34 6.48
N LYS A 238 14.40 -9.09 7.59
CA LYS A 238 14.60 -7.73 8.10
C LYS A 238 15.68 -7.04 7.25
N GLU A 239 15.26 -6.26 6.25
CA GLU A 239 16.18 -5.58 5.32
C GLU A 239 16.94 -4.40 5.96
N LYS A 240 16.40 -3.80 7.03
CA LYS A 240 17.05 -2.68 7.73
C LYS A 240 18.03 -3.20 8.79
N GLU A 241 19.27 -2.72 8.75
CA GLU A 241 20.31 -3.05 9.74
C GLU A 241 19.97 -2.53 11.14
N GLY A 242 20.40 -3.24 12.19
CA GLY A 242 20.25 -2.84 13.60
C GLY A 242 19.20 -3.65 14.37
N GLY A 243 19.36 -3.74 15.69
CA GLY A 243 18.54 -4.61 16.56
C GLY A 243 17.19 -4.05 17.01
N ASN A 244 16.77 -2.88 16.51
CA ASN A 244 15.51 -2.26 16.94
C ASN A 244 14.30 -2.96 16.30
N LEU A 245 13.26 -3.20 17.10
CA LEU A 245 11.97 -3.75 16.64
C LEU A 245 11.32 -2.90 15.54
N VAL A 246 11.58 -1.59 15.48
CA VAL A 246 11.11 -0.70 14.38
C VAL A 246 11.60 -1.17 12.99
N HIS A 247 12.71 -1.90 12.92
CA HIS A 247 13.25 -2.38 11.66
C HIS A 247 12.50 -3.60 11.11
N TYR A 248 11.65 -4.24 11.92
CA TYR A 248 10.81 -5.36 11.50
C TYR A 248 9.48 -4.92 10.85
N MET A 249 9.20 -3.60 10.73
CA MET A 249 7.92 -3.09 10.26
C MET A 249 7.41 -3.75 8.98
N GLU A 250 8.21 -3.73 7.91
CA GLU A 250 7.76 -4.21 6.58
C GLU A 250 7.56 -5.73 6.54
N CYS A 251 8.46 -6.51 7.15
CA CYS A 251 8.33 -7.97 7.17
C CYS A 251 7.20 -8.44 8.10
N LEU A 252 6.97 -7.78 9.25
CA LEU A 252 5.81 -8.05 10.11
C LEU A 252 4.49 -7.67 9.44
N LYS A 253 4.39 -6.47 8.86
CA LYS A 253 3.21 -6.03 8.11
C LYS A 253 2.86 -7.01 7.00
N SER A 254 3.86 -7.42 6.23
CA SER A 254 3.71 -8.40 5.14
C SER A 254 3.24 -9.76 5.65
N ALA A 255 3.78 -10.24 6.77
CA ALA A 255 3.34 -11.49 7.39
C ALA A 255 1.88 -11.43 7.86
N VAL A 256 1.49 -10.37 8.57
CA VAL A 256 0.10 -10.22 9.05
C VAL A 256 -0.87 -10.01 7.88
N ALA A 257 -0.50 -9.25 6.84
CA ALA A 257 -1.31 -9.08 5.64
C ALA A 257 -1.52 -10.40 4.88
N LEU A 258 -0.48 -11.23 4.77
CA LEU A 258 -0.60 -12.57 4.20
C LEU A 258 -1.49 -13.47 5.08
N ALA A 259 -1.32 -13.43 6.41
CA ALA A 259 -2.16 -14.18 7.34
C ALA A 259 -3.64 -13.80 7.18
N HIS A 260 -3.95 -12.50 7.12
CA HIS A 260 -5.29 -11.96 6.87
C HIS A 260 -5.90 -12.51 5.57
N GLN A 261 -5.15 -12.46 4.46
CA GLN A 261 -5.66 -12.90 3.17
C GLN A 261 -5.96 -14.40 3.16
N ILE A 262 -5.06 -15.23 3.65
CA ILE A 262 -5.26 -16.68 3.67
C ILE A 262 -6.37 -17.06 4.66
N ALA A 263 -6.48 -16.36 5.80
CA ALA A 263 -7.53 -16.54 6.78
C ALA A 263 -8.95 -16.39 6.19
N ILE A 264 -9.13 -15.48 5.23
CA ILE A 264 -10.42 -15.25 4.56
C ILE A 264 -10.61 -16.15 3.34
N ARG A 265 -9.54 -16.41 2.58
CA ARG A 265 -9.61 -17.29 1.41
C ARG A 265 -9.87 -18.75 1.77
N TRP A 266 -9.42 -19.18 2.94
CA TRP A 266 -9.64 -20.54 3.44
C TRP A 266 -11.12 -20.93 3.53
N PRO A 267 -11.98 -20.22 4.29
CA PRO A 267 -13.41 -20.56 4.38
C PRO A 267 -14.16 -20.41 3.04
N LEU A 268 -13.70 -19.54 2.14
CA LEU A 268 -14.24 -19.39 0.78
C LEU A 268 -13.80 -20.51 -0.17
N SER A 269 -12.82 -21.33 0.22
CA SER A 269 -12.33 -22.41 -0.61
C SER A 269 -13.31 -23.58 -0.65
N LYS A 270 -13.38 -24.26 -1.79
CA LYS A 270 -14.13 -25.53 -1.91
C LYS A 270 -13.61 -26.65 -1.00
N TYR A 271 -12.43 -26.49 -0.41
CA TYR A 271 -11.78 -27.48 0.44
C TYR A 271 -12.12 -27.30 1.93
N TYR A 272 -12.71 -26.17 2.30
CA TYR A 272 -13.11 -25.90 3.67
C TYR A 272 -14.21 -26.86 4.13
N SER A 273 -14.06 -27.39 5.34
CA SER A 273 -15.05 -28.19 6.03
C SER A 273 -14.98 -27.93 7.53
N LYS A 274 -15.99 -28.38 8.29
CA LYS A 274 -15.96 -28.29 9.76
C LYS A 274 -14.88 -29.19 10.40
N ASN A 275 -14.31 -30.11 9.62
CA ASN A 275 -13.31 -31.07 10.11
C ASN A 275 -11.89 -30.73 9.66
N ARG A 276 -11.68 -29.70 8.83
CA ARG A 276 -10.37 -29.25 8.37
C ARG A 276 -10.07 -27.86 8.93
N PHE A 277 -8.93 -27.74 9.58
CA PHE A 277 -8.53 -26.55 10.31
C PHE A 277 -7.25 -25.99 9.69
N LEU A 278 -7.19 -24.67 9.61
CA LEU A 278 -5.98 -23.94 9.22
C LEU A 278 -5.46 -23.23 10.46
N SER A 279 -4.18 -23.41 10.75
CA SER A 279 -3.45 -22.66 11.76
C SER A 279 -2.32 -21.89 11.09
N ILE A 280 -2.15 -20.63 11.48
CA ILE A 280 -1.15 -19.70 10.96
C ILE A 280 -0.31 -19.24 12.14
N ALA A 281 1.01 -19.38 12.05
CA ALA A 281 1.94 -18.95 13.09
C ALA A 281 2.87 -17.84 12.57
N ILE A 282 3.02 -16.75 13.30
CA ILE A 282 3.95 -15.66 12.98
C ILE A 282 5.01 -15.58 14.08
N THR A 283 6.27 -15.71 13.69
CA THR A 283 7.43 -15.64 14.59
C THR A 283 8.44 -14.66 14.03
N ALA A 284 9.06 -13.86 14.90
CA ALA A 284 10.08 -12.88 14.53
C ALA A 284 11.35 -13.12 15.33
N GLY A 285 12.51 -12.83 14.73
CA GLY A 285 13.82 -13.00 15.35
C GLY A 285 14.86 -13.59 14.39
N GLU A 286 15.90 -14.22 14.94
CA GLU A 286 16.92 -14.93 14.17
C GLU A 286 16.38 -16.23 13.56
N TYR A 287 16.54 -16.42 12.25
CA TYR A 287 15.99 -17.57 11.54
C TYR A 287 16.47 -18.92 12.06
N GLY A 288 17.67 -18.99 12.64
CA GLY A 288 18.24 -20.20 13.20
C GLY A 288 17.45 -20.78 14.39
N VAL A 289 16.65 -19.95 15.08
CA VAL A 289 15.89 -20.38 16.26
C VAL A 289 14.37 -20.39 16.05
N LEU A 290 13.87 -19.86 14.93
CA LEU A 290 12.42 -19.71 14.72
C LEU A 290 11.66 -21.04 14.54
N ASP A 291 12.32 -22.12 14.10
CA ASP A 291 11.65 -23.40 13.86
C ASP A 291 11.01 -23.99 15.11
N ASN A 292 11.70 -23.90 16.25
CA ASN A 292 11.21 -24.40 17.54
C ASN A 292 9.95 -23.65 17.99
N HIS A 293 9.93 -22.33 17.79
CA HIS A 293 8.78 -21.49 18.13
C HIS A 293 7.61 -21.75 17.17
N MET A 294 7.87 -21.75 15.87
CA MET A 294 6.84 -21.87 14.84
C MET A 294 6.01 -23.15 15.00
N LEU A 295 6.66 -24.32 15.11
CA LEU A 295 5.93 -25.58 15.27
C LEU A 295 5.13 -25.65 16.57
N SER A 296 5.69 -25.11 17.64
CA SER A 296 5.00 -25.07 18.95
C SER A 296 3.76 -24.19 18.89
N LEU A 297 3.84 -23.05 18.17
CA LEU A 297 2.67 -22.21 17.90
C LEU A 297 1.62 -22.95 17.06
N LEU A 298 2.02 -23.62 15.98
CA LEU A 298 1.10 -24.31 15.06
C LEU A 298 0.37 -25.49 15.72
N ASN A 299 1.02 -26.17 16.67
CA ASN A 299 0.47 -27.36 17.32
C ASN A 299 -0.19 -27.08 18.69
N ALA A 300 -0.14 -25.84 19.19
CA ALA A 300 -0.72 -25.50 20.49
C ALA A 300 -2.25 -25.69 20.52
N GLY A 301 -2.75 -26.38 21.55
CA GLY A 301 -4.16 -26.42 21.87
C GLY A 301 -4.57 -25.14 22.58
N LEU A 302 -5.31 -24.27 21.89
CA LEU A 302 -5.73 -22.96 22.39
C LEU A 302 -7.26 -22.89 22.53
N PRO A 303 -7.80 -22.05 23.44
CA PRO A 303 -9.23 -21.80 23.55
C PRO A 303 -9.80 -21.29 22.23
N ASP A 304 -10.94 -21.85 21.80
CA ASP A 304 -11.62 -21.51 20.53
C ASP A 304 -10.80 -21.73 19.25
N ASP A 305 -9.63 -22.37 19.36
CA ASP A 305 -8.71 -22.71 18.27
C ASP A 305 -8.47 -21.57 17.28
N PRO A 306 -7.84 -20.46 17.73
CA PRO A 306 -7.67 -19.28 16.92
C PRO A 306 -6.70 -19.57 15.77
N MET A 307 -7.08 -19.08 14.59
CA MET A 307 -6.37 -19.36 13.35
C MET A 307 -5.02 -18.64 13.28
N ILE A 308 -4.87 -17.41 13.78
CA ILE A 308 -3.62 -16.64 13.68
C ILE A 308 -2.98 -16.51 15.05
N ARG A 309 -1.80 -17.13 15.20
CA ARG A 309 -1.03 -17.27 16.44
C ARG A 309 0.31 -16.57 16.27
N ILE A 310 0.80 -15.92 17.32
CA ILE A 310 2.02 -15.12 17.25
C ILE A 310 2.91 -15.35 18.47
N SER A 311 4.22 -15.25 18.27
CA SER A 311 5.19 -15.32 19.38
C SER A 311 5.24 -14.00 20.14
N ASP A 312 5.73 -14.03 21.38
CA ASP A 312 5.87 -12.82 22.20
C ASP A 312 6.76 -11.74 21.56
N TYR A 313 7.87 -12.14 20.94
CA TYR A 313 8.74 -11.19 20.23
C TYR A 313 8.05 -10.56 19.00
N ALA A 314 7.30 -11.36 18.24
CA ALA A 314 6.50 -10.84 17.13
C ALA A 314 5.43 -9.86 17.64
N ARG A 315 4.77 -10.18 18.75
CA ARG A 315 3.78 -9.32 19.42
C ARG A 315 4.35 -7.94 19.74
N HIS A 316 5.51 -7.87 20.39
CA HIS A 316 6.16 -6.59 20.68
C HIS A 316 6.52 -5.83 19.42
N GLY A 317 6.98 -6.54 18.38
CA GLY A 317 7.18 -5.96 17.06
C GLY A 317 5.90 -5.34 16.48
N LEU A 318 4.75 -6.01 16.56
CA LEU A 318 3.47 -5.47 16.09
C LEU A 318 3.09 -4.18 16.82
N LEU A 319 3.21 -4.16 18.15
CA LEU A 319 2.81 -3.01 18.99
C LEU A 319 3.71 -1.78 18.79
N ILE A 320 5.03 -1.98 18.66
CA ILE A 320 5.99 -0.88 18.45
C ILE A 320 5.87 -0.28 17.05
N ASN A 321 5.54 -1.10 16.05
CA ASN A 321 5.39 -0.67 14.66
C ASN A 321 3.97 -0.21 14.31
N ASP A 322 3.08 -0.09 15.30
CA ASP A 322 1.69 0.36 15.11
C ASP A 322 0.95 -0.49 14.06
N ILE A 323 1.17 -1.81 14.07
CA ILE A 323 0.44 -2.73 13.20
C ILE A 323 -0.90 -3.06 13.88
N HIS A 324 -1.97 -2.48 13.35
CA HIS A 324 -3.31 -2.44 13.98
C HIS A 324 -4.03 -3.80 14.00
N VAL A 325 -3.70 -4.62 14.99
CA VAL A 325 -4.38 -5.90 15.31
C VAL A 325 -4.92 -5.88 16.75
N ILE A 326 -5.97 -6.67 17.01
CA ILE A 326 -6.48 -6.91 18.37
C ILE A 326 -5.98 -8.27 18.82
N LEU A 327 -5.32 -8.27 19.98
CA LEU A 327 -4.72 -9.46 20.57
C LEU A 327 -5.57 -9.98 21.73
N CYS A 328 -5.41 -11.26 22.04
CA CYS A 328 -5.95 -11.81 23.26
C CYS A 328 -5.39 -11.08 24.50
N PRO A 329 -6.18 -10.93 25.58
CA PRO A 329 -5.75 -10.17 26.76
C PRO A 329 -4.67 -10.88 27.58
N LYS A 330 -4.60 -12.22 27.50
CA LYS A 330 -3.61 -13.05 28.20
C LYS A 330 -3.09 -14.13 27.25
N PRO A 331 -1.77 -14.40 27.24
CA PRO A 331 -1.21 -15.47 26.44
C PRO A 331 -1.54 -16.83 27.07
N ALA A 332 -1.49 -17.87 26.24
CA ALA A 332 -1.36 -19.24 26.71
C ALA A 332 0.13 -19.59 26.82
N GLU A 333 0.52 -20.41 27.78
CA GLU A 333 1.92 -20.87 27.89
C GLU A 333 2.07 -22.28 27.33
N ALA A 334 3.05 -22.46 26.45
CA ALA A 334 3.48 -23.76 25.95
C ALA A 334 4.91 -24.04 26.39
N ARG A 335 5.18 -25.25 26.90
CA ARG A 335 6.55 -25.67 27.19
C ARG A 335 7.22 -26.19 25.93
N LEU A 336 8.36 -25.61 25.60
CA LEU A 336 9.23 -26.07 24.53
C LEU A 336 10.02 -27.31 24.95
N PHE A 337 10.55 -28.05 23.96
CA PHE A 337 11.37 -29.25 24.20
C PHE A 337 12.66 -28.96 24.99
N ASN A 338 13.18 -27.73 24.93
CA ASN A 338 14.34 -27.27 25.70
C ASN A 338 13.99 -26.86 27.14
N GLY A 339 12.72 -26.97 27.56
CA GLY A 339 12.25 -26.58 28.89
C GLY A 339 11.87 -25.10 29.06
N GLU A 340 12.07 -24.29 28.01
CA GLU A 340 11.66 -22.89 27.98
C GLU A 340 10.13 -22.76 27.91
N SER A 341 9.57 -21.75 28.59
CA SER A 341 8.15 -21.42 28.43
C SER A 341 7.99 -20.42 27.30
N LEU A 342 7.12 -20.73 26.35
CA LEU A 342 6.78 -19.88 25.21
C LEU A 342 5.40 -19.28 25.42
N PRO A 343 5.29 -17.96 25.64
CA PRO A 343 4.01 -17.27 25.61
C PRO A 343 3.47 -17.23 24.18
N ILE A 344 2.30 -17.82 23.99
CA ILE A 344 1.57 -17.84 22.73
C ILE A 344 0.43 -16.84 22.82
N TRP A 345 0.50 -15.83 21.96
CA TRP A 345 -0.56 -14.86 21.75
C TRP A 345 -1.31 -15.21 20.47
N TRP A 346 -2.53 -14.70 20.32
CA TRP A 346 -3.28 -14.83 19.07
C TRP A 346 -4.04 -13.56 18.74
N ILE A 347 -4.29 -13.38 17.45
CA ILE A 347 -5.08 -12.27 16.94
C ILE A 347 -6.56 -12.66 17.07
N THR A 348 -7.32 -11.89 17.83
CA THR A 348 -8.77 -12.07 17.99
C THR A 348 -9.55 -11.33 16.91
N SER A 349 -9.02 -10.22 16.42
CA SER A 349 -9.59 -9.45 15.32
C SER A 349 -8.52 -8.56 14.66
N LEU A 350 -8.77 -8.10 13.44
CA LEU A 350 -7.90 -7.18 12.71
C LEU A 350 -8.67 -5.91 12.42
N TRP A 351 -8.03 -4.73 12.47
CA TRP A 351 -8.65 -3.46 12.07
C TRP A 351 -8.76 -3.34 10.54
N THR A 352 -9.49 -4.27 9.94
CA THR A 352 -9.50 -4.47 8.49
C THR A 352 -10.14 -3.33 7.73
N THR A 353 -11.06 -2.59 8.36
CA THR A 353 -11.73 -1.44 7.76
C THR A 353 -10.76 -0.39 7.26
N HIS A 354 -9.61 -0.20 7.92
CA HIS A 354 -8.65 0.84 7.53
C HIS A 354 -7.32 0.28 7.04
N TYR A 355 -6.80 -0.81 7.61
CA TYR A 355 -5.37 -1.14 7.48
C TYR A 355 -5.06 -2.29 6.53
N PHE A 356 -5.98 -3.21 6.29
CA PHE A 356 -5.73 -4.42 5.50
C PHE A 356 -6.40 -4.33 4.13
N ASP A 357 -5.70 -4.72 3.06
CA ASP A 357 -6.26 -4.66 1.70
C ASP A 357 -7.43 -5.63 1.51
N PHE A 358 -8.27 -5.38 0.51
CA PHE A 358 -9.39 -6.26 0.16
C PHE A 358 -8.91 -7.66 -0.20
N VAL A 359 -9.75 -8.65 0.10
CA VAL A 359 -9.54 -10.02 -0.37
C VAL A 359 -10.09 -10.14 -1.78
N SER A 360 -9.25 -10.56 -2.72
CA SER A 360 -9.59 -10.58 -4.16
C SER A 360 -10.87 -11.35 -4.45
N GLU A 361 -11.08 -12.47 -3.77
CA GLU A 361 -12.26 -13.33 -3.91
C GLU A 361 -13.56 -12.60 -3.49
N LEU A 362 -13.51 -11.71 -2.51
CA LEU A 362 -14.65 -10.88 -2.11
C LEU A 362 -14.83 -9.67 -3.04
N LEU A 363 -13.71 -9.07 -3.45
CA LEU A 363 -13.73 -7.92 -4.35
C LEU A 363 -14.33 -8.28 -5.72
N HIS A 364 -14.11 -9.51 -6.19
CA HIS A 364 -14.64 -10.01 -7.47
C HIS A 364 -15.91 -10.88 -7.33
N ASP A 365 -16.43 -11.08 -6.12
CA ASP A 365 -17.69 -11.79 -5.94
C ASP A 365 -18.84 -11.01 -6.61
N GLU A 366 -19.54 -11.66 -7.54
CA GLU A 366 -20.64 -11.05 -8.30
C GLU A 366 -21.75 -10.53 -7.37
N THR A 367 -22.08 -11.25 -6.30
CA THR A 367 -23.17 -10.87 -5.37
C THR A 367 -22.87 -9.58 -4.60
N LEU A 368 -21.59 -9.26 -4.42
CA LEU A 368 -21.17 -8.08 -3.68
C LEU A 368 -21.06 -6.84 -4.59
N GLN A 369 -21.19 -6.96 -5.92
CA GLN A 369 -21.01 -5.84 -6.85
C GLN A 369 -22.15 -4.81 -6.76
N ASN A 370 -21.93 -3.63 -7.35
CA ASN A 370 -22.90 -2.54 -7.42
C ASN A 370 -23.76 -2.55 -8.70
N SER A 371 -23.80 -3.66 -9.45
CA SER A 371 -24.72 -3.76 -10.60
C SER A 371 -26.17 -4.01 -10.12
N PRO A 372 -27.20 -3.53 -10.84
CA PRO A 372 -28.60 -3.72 -10.43
C PRO A 372 -28.97 -5.18 -10.14
N ALA A 373 -28.50 -6.11 -10.97
CA ALA A 373 -28.73 -7.55 -10.77
C ALA A 373 -28.06 -8.10 -9.51
N SER A 374 -26.87 -7.58 -9.16
CA SER A 374 -26.15 -7.98 -7.95
C SER A 374 -26.82 -7.44 -6.68
N ILE A 375 -27.35 -6.22 -6.77
CA ILE A 375 -28.13 -5.61 -5.69
C ILE A 375 -29.37 -6.46 -5.41
N GLU A 376 -30.18 -6.72 -6.44
CA GLU A 376 -31.38 -7.55 -6.32
C GLU A 376 -31.06 -8.96 -5.79
N LYS A 377 -29.98 -9.58 -6.29
CA LYS A 377 -29.53 -10.89 -5.81
C LYS A 377 -29.15 -10.86 -4.33
N LEU A 378 -28.41 -9.85 -3.88
CA LEU A 378 -28.03 -9.73 -2.47
C LEU A 378 -29.26 -9.45 -1.59
N ASP A 379 -30.16 -8.57 -2.02
CA ASP A 379 -31.35 -8.21 -1.25
C ASP A 379 -32.25 -9.43 -1.01
N ARG A 380 -32.43 -10.28 -2.03
CA ARG A 380 -33.16 -11.55 -1.89
C ARG A 380 -32.49 -12.51 -0.90
N LEU A 381 -31.16 -12.53 -0.83
CA LEU A 381 -30.41 -13.35 0.12
C LEU A 381 -30.53 -12.82 1.56
N LEU A 382 -30.50 -11.50 1.75
CA LEU A 382 -30.54 -10.87 3.08
C LEU A 382 -31.97 -10.78 3.64
N TRP A 383 -32.96 -10.51 2.79
CA TRP A 383 -34.35 -10.30 3.15
C TRP A 383 -35.28 -11.13 2.25
N PRO A 384 -35.37 -12.46 2.43
CA PRO A 384 -36.26 -13.29 1.63
C PRO A 384 -37.74 -12.93 1.93
N MET A 385 -38.45 -12.43 0.93
CA MET A 385 -39.85 -11.97 1.06
C MET A 385 -40.88 -13.08 0.76
N GLY A 386 -40.44 -14.31 0.49
CA GLY A 386 -41.29 -15.48 0.21
C GLY A 386 -40.60 -16.83 0.38
N SER A 387 -41.38 -17.92 0.38
CA SER A 387 -40.86 -19.29 0.59
C SER A 387 -40.01 -19.82 -0.57
N GLU A 388 -40.24 -19.33 -1.79
CA GLU A 388 -39.46 -19.70 -2.99
C GLU A 388 -38.07 -19.03 -2.98
N ASP A 389 -37.98 -17.77 -2.52
CA ASP A 389 -36.70 -17.04 -2.38
C ASP A 389 -35.81 -17.64 -1.28
N ALA A 390 -36.42 -18.09 -0.17
CA ALA A 390 -35.72 -18.80 0.89
C ALA A 390 -35.13 -20.14 0.42
N ALA A 391 -35.79 -20.83 -0.51
CA ALA A 391 -35.28 -22.06 -1.12
C ALA A 391 -34.17 -21.80 -2.16
N ALA A 392 -34.27 -20.68 -2.92
CA ALA A 392 -33.26 -20.27 -3.90
C ALA A 392 -31.92 -19.90 -3.25
N GLY A 393 -31.93 -19.29 -2.06
CA GLY A 393 -30.71 -18.96 -1.29
C GLY A 393 -29.93 -20.18 -0.78
N HIS A 394 -30.51 -21.38 -0.83
CA HIS A 394 -29.86 -22.65 -0.45
C HIS A 394 -29.42 -23.51 -1.64
N ALA A 395 -29.78 -23.12 -2.87
CA ALA A 395 -29.55 -23.92 -4.07
C ALA A 395 -28.31 -23.42 -4.86
N GLY A 396 -27.17 -24.08 -4.65
CA GLY A 396 -26.11 -24.20 -5.67
C GLY A 396 -25.17 -23.03 -5.94
N ASP A 397 -25.45 -21.81 -5.49
CA ASP A 397 -24.57 -20.67 -5.75
C ASP A 397 -23.37 -20.60 -4.79
N ASN A 398 -22.18 -20.89 -5.32
CA ASN A 398 -20.90 -20.78 -4.63
C ASN A 398 -20.48 -19.29 -4.53
N ASN A 399 -21.09 -18.55 -3.60
CA ASN A 399 -20.74 -17.14 -3.32
C ASN A 399 -20.38 -16.91 -1.84
N ALA A 400 -19.78 -15.76 -1.53
CA ALA A 400 -19.29 -15.42 -0.20
C ALA A 400 -20.40 -15.33 0.85
N ILE A 401 -21.57 -14.80 0.48
CA ILE A 401 -22.72 -14.63 1.39
C ILE A 401 -23.29 -16.00 1.78
N ALA A 402 -23.53 -16.87 0.81
CA ALA A 402 -23.99 -18.24 1.04
C ALA A 402 -22.97 -19.03 1.88
N THR A 403 -21.68 -18.84 1.62
CA THR A 403 -20.60 -19.45 2.40
C THR A 403 -20.62 -18.98 3.86
N PHE A 404 -20.76 -17.67 4.08
CA PHE A 404 -20.87 -17.09 5.42
C PHE A 404 -22.12 -17.59 6.14
N PHE A 405 -23.29 -17.67 5.49
CA PHE A 405 -24.51 -18.21 6.11
C PHE A 405 -24.41 -19.69 6.47
N LYS A 406 -23.62 -20.47 5.71
CA LYS A 406 -23.34 -21.87 6.05
C LYS A 406 -22.40 -22.00 7.27
N TYR A 407 -21.52 -21.03 7.47
CA TYR A 407 -20.48 -21.03 8.51
C TYR A 407 -20.39 -19.68 9.24
N PRO A 408 -21.47 -19.24 9.91
CA PRO A 408 -21.56 -17.87 10.41
C PRO A 408 -20.63 -17.61 11.60
N HIS A 409 -20.09 -18.67 12.22
CA HIS A 409 -19.07 -18.59 13.27
C HIS A 409 -17.74 -18.01 12.78
N ASN A 410 -17.51 -17.91 11.47
CA ASN A 410 -16.34 -17.22 10.93
C ASN A 410 -16.58 -15.69 10.92
N SER A 411 -16.44 -15.06 12.08
CA SER A 411 -16.67 -13.62 12.25
C SER A 411 -15.76 -12.77 11.36
N LEU A 412 -14.50 -13.18 11.18
CA LEU A 412 -13.54 -12.47 10.33
C LEU A 412 -14.02 -12.39 8.86
N LEU A 413 -14.57 -13.49 8.32
CA LEU A 413 -15.20 -13.49 7.00
C LEU A 413 -16.41 -12.53 6.94
N GLY A 414 -17.28 -12.57 7.94
CA GLY A 414 -18.43 -11.66 8.01
C GLY A 414 -18.03 -10.19 8.05
N VAL A 415 -17.00 -9.83 8.84
CA VAL A 415 -16.47 -8.47 8.91
C VAL A 415 -15.86 -8.04 7.57
N GLU A 416 -15.13 -8.92 6.86
CA GLU A 416 -14.58 -8.58 5.54
C GLU A 416 -15.65 -8.42 4.45
N ILE A 417 -16.72 -9.21 4.50
CA ILE A 417 -17.88 -9.02 3.62
C ILE A 417 -18.52 -7.65 3.92
N ALA A 418 -18.77 -7.33 5.19
CA ALA A 418 -19.36 -6.06 5.59
C ALA A 418 -18.48 -4.86 5.21
N LYS A 419 -17.16 -4.97 5.35
CA LYS A 419 -16.20 -3.95 4.86
C LYS A 419 -16.29 -3.78 3.34
N THR A 420 -16.35 -4.88 2.58
CA THR A 420 -16.46 -4.81 1.12
C THR A 420 -17.74 -4.07 0.69
N LEU A 421 -18.87 -4.37 1.34
CA LEU A 421 -20.15 -3.67 1.13
C LEU A 421 -20.09 -2.20 1.59
N TYR A 422 -19.44 -1.92 2.72
CA TYR A 422 -19.24 -0.56 3.22
C TYR A 422 -18.51 0.33 2.21
N TYR A 423 -17.38 -0.16 1.68
CA TYR A 423 -16.63 0.54 0.65
C TYR A 423 -17.38 0.64 -0.68
N ARG A 424 -18.42 -0.16 -0.90
CA ARG A 424 -19.35 -0.02 -2.03
C ARG A 424 -20.54 0.90 -1.75
N LYS A 425 -20.56 1.59 -0.60
CA LYS A 425 -21.68 2.39 -0.09
C LYS A 425 -22.98 1.60 0.16
N ARG A 426 -22.91 0.27 0.27
CA ARG A 426 -24.06 -0.61 0.57
C ARG A 426 -24.23 -0.77 2.09
N CYS A 427 -24.54 0.34 2.76
CA CYS A 427 -24.44 0.41 4.22
C CYS A 427 -25.49 -0.44 4.94
N SER A 428 -26.71 -0.53 4.40
CA SER A 428 -27.80 -1.32 4.97
C SER A 428 -27.49 -2.82 4.91
N GLU A 429 -26.99 -3.28 3.78
CA GLU A 429 -26.60 -4.67 3.54
C GLU A 429 -25.40 -5.06 4.41
N ALA A 430 -24.41 -4.16 4.53
CA ALA A 430 -23.29 -4.34 5.46
C ALA A 430 -23.78 -4.46 6.92
N ALA A 431 -24.78 -3.67 7.32
CA ALA A 431 -25.35 -3.71 8.66
C ALA A 431 -26.05 -5.04 8.96
N GLU A 432 -26.72 -5.66 7.98
CA GLU A 432 -27.32 -6.99 8.13
C GLU A 432 -26.28 -8.10 8.31
N ILE A 433 -25.17 -8.04 7.57
CA ILE A 433 -24.06 -8.98 7.78
C ILE A 433 -23.50 -8.85 9.20
N LEU A 434 -23.29 -7.61 9.66
CA LEU A 434 -22.81 -7.37 11.02
C LEU A 434 -23.83 -7.76 12.10
N ARG A 435 -25.14 -7.71 11.83
CA ARG A 435 -26.15 -8.23 12.76
C ARG A 435 -25.91 -9.71 13.06
N ILE A 436 -25.58 -10.51 12.04
CA ILE A 436 -25.27 -11.93 12.20
C ILE A 436 -23.96 -12.10 12.98
N VAL A 437 -22.88 -11.39 12.60
CA VAL A 437 -21.59 -11.44 13.30
C VAL A 437 -21.78 -11.13 14.80
N LEU A 438 -22.50 -10.06 15.12
CA LEU A 438 -22.71 -9.59 16.49
C LEU A 438 -23.71 -10.45 17.27
N SER A 439 -24.55 -11.24 16.60
CA SER A 439 -25.38 -12.24 17.27
C SER A 439 -24.56 -13.42 17.82
N ILE A 440 -23.39 -13.67 17.22
CA ILE A 440 -22.46 -14.74 17.62
C ILE A 440 -21.42 -14.20 18.61
N ASN A 441 -20.79 -13.08 18.26
CA ASN A 441 -19.84 -12.40 19.12
C ASN A 441 -20.28 -10.95 19.38
N PRO A 442 -21.12 -10.70 20.40
CA PRO A 442 -21.62 -9.37 20.68
C PRO A 442 -20.53 -8.39 21.16
N LYS A 443 -19.33 -8.89 21.50
CA LYS A 443 -18.18 -8.11 22.01
C LYS A 443 -17.09 -7.89 20.95
N ASP A 444 -17.35 -8.22 19.68
CA ASP A 444 -16.39 -7.96 18.61
C ASP A 444 -16.25 -6.45 18.37
N LEU A 445 -15.13 -5.89 18.84
CA LEU A 445 -14.86 -4.46 18.78
C LEU A 445 -14.88 -3.92 17.34
N VAL A 446 -14.28 -4.65 16.40
CA VAL A 446 -14.14 -4.21 15.01
C VAL A 446 -15.50 -4.23 14.33
N ALA A 447 -16.28 -5.30 14.52
CA ALA A 447 -17.63 -5.39 13.98
C ALA A 447 -18.55 -4.29 14.53
N ARG A 448 -18.51 -4.03 15.84
CA ARG A 448 -19.27 -2.93 16.48
C ARG A 448 -18.84 -1.56 15.95
N THR A 449 -17.53 -1.33 15.84
CA THR A 449 -16.98 -0.06 15.34
C THR A 449 -17.37 0.16 13.88
N LEU A 450 -17.29 -0.87 13.04
CA LEU A 450 -17.76 -0.79 11.64
C LEU A 450 -19.26 -0.49 11.58
N ARG A 451 -20.08 -1.09 12.45
CA ARG A 451 -21.52 -0.77 12.52
C ARG A 451 -21.77 0.70 12.90
N MET A 452 -21.01 1.25 13.84
CA MET A 452 -21.04 2.68 14.16
C MET A 452 -20.68 3.55 12.96
N MET A 453 -19.64 3.18 12.20
CA MET A 453 -19.23 3.89 10.97
C MET A 453 -20.29 3.80 9.86
N LEU A 454 -20.98 2.68 9.73
CA LEU A 454 -22.11 2.51 8.80
C LEU A 454 -23.26 3.44 9.16
N LEU A 455 -23.64 3.49 10.45
CA LEU A 455 -24.67 4.40 10.94
C LEU A 455 -24.31 5.86 10.67
N ARG A 456 -23.04 6.25 10.88
CA ARG A 456 -22.55 7.59 10.51
C ARG A 456 -22.77 7.89 9.03
N ASN A 457 -22.40 6.99 8.13
CA ASN A 457 -22.55 7.23 6.69
C ASN A 457 -24.02 7.24 6.25
N MET A 458 -24.85 6.35 6.81
CA MET A 458 -26.31 6.40 6.58
C MET A 458 -26.93 7.72 7.06
N ALA A 459 -26.48 8.27 8.18
CA ALA A 459 -26.93 9.58 8.66
C ALA A 459 -26.59 10.70 7.67
N LEU A 460 -25.40 10.66 7.07
CA LEU A 460 -24.95 11.64 6.08
C LEU A 460 -25.70 11.56 4.74
N ASP A 461 -26.10 10.35 4.32
CA ASP A 461 -26.87 10.13 3.09
C ASP A 461 -28.40 10.37 3.29
N THR A 462 -28.85 10.68 4.51
CA THR A 462 -30.27 10.86 4.82
C THR A 462 -30.78 12.24 4.37
N PRO A 463 -31.95 12.36 3.70
CA PRO A 463 -32.43 13.63 3.14
C PRO A 463 -32.99 14.64 4.15
N SER A 464 -33.29 14.21 5.38
CA SER A 464 -33.91 15.05 6.41
C SER A 464 -33.00 15.18 7.63
N GLN A 465 -32.86 16.40 8.15
CA GLN A 465 -32.05 16.66 9.35
C GLN A 465 -32.57 15.90 10.57
N ARG A 466 -33.89 15.78 10.73
CA ARG A 466 -34.50 15.01 11.82
C ARG A 466 -34.13 13.53 11.76
N SER A 467 -34.14 12.98 10.55
CA SER A 467 -33.81 11.58 10.31
C SER A 467 -32.31 11.36 10.48
N ALA A 468 -31.46 12.23 9.94
CA ALA A 468 -30.01 12.21 10.14
C ALA A 468 -29.65 12.25 11.64
N ALA A 469 -30.26 13.18 12.40
CA ALA A 469 -30.07 13.27 13.85
C ALA A 469 -30.49 11.99 14.59
N ALA A 470 -31.54 11.28 14.12
CA ALA A 470 -31.94 10.01 14.71
C ALA A 470 -30.92 8.90 14.46
N VAL A 471 -30.35 8.82 13.26
CA VAL A 471 -29.32 7.83 12.91
C VAL A 471 -28.00 8.16 13.61
N PHE A 472 -27.60 9.43 13.72
CA PHE A 472 -26.45 9.83 14.54
C PHE A 472 -26.61 9.40 16.01
N ARG A 473 -27.80 9.55 16.60
CA ARG A 473 -28.06 9.03 17.96
C ARG A 473 -27.87 7.52 18.06
N GLN A 474 -28.25 6.74 17.03
CA GLN A 474 -27.98 5.31 17.00
C GLN A 474 -26.47 5.01 16.92
N ALA A 475 -25.71 5.77 16.13
CA ALA A 475 -24.26 5.64 16.09
C ALA A 475 -23.60 5.92 17.44
N LEU A 476 -24.08 6.95 18.16
CA LEU A 476 -23.60 7.27 19.52
C LEU A 476 -23.96 6.18 20.53
N GLN A 477 -25.19 5.64 20.47
CA GLN A 477 -25.59 4.49 21.29
C GLN A 477 -24.74 3.25 21.01
N GLU A 478 -24.32 3.06 19.75
CA GLU A 478 -23.40 1.98 19.40
C GLU A 478 -22.00 2.20 20.01
N ALA A 479 -21.52 3.44 20.06
CA ALA A 479 -20.29 3.78 20.75
C ALA A 479 -20.38 3.53 22.27
N ASP A 480 -21.51 3.88 22.88
CA ASP A 480 -21.76 3.62 24.31
C ASP A 480 -21.80 2.11 24.59
N ASN A 481 -22.47 1.33 23.74
CA ASN A 481 -22.46 -0.13 23.83
C ASN A 481 -21.04 -0.72 23.77
N ILE A 482 -20.16 -0.18 22.92
CA ILE A 482 -18.76 -0.59 22.83
C ILE A 482 -18.04 -0.30 24.15
N ARG A 483 -18.23 0.88 24.73
CA ARG A 483 -17.59 1.28 25.99
C ARG A 483 -18.05 0.44 27.19
N GLU A 484 -19.28 -0.04 27.15
CA GLU A 484 -19.83 -0.88 28.22
C GLU A 484 -19.39 -2.35 28.11
N HIS A 485 -19.18 -2.87 26.90
CA HIS A 485 -19.13 -4.33 26.69
C HIS A 485 -17.87 -4.87 25.99
N CYS A 486 -17.09 -4.03 25.31
CA CYS A 486 -15.92 -4.44 24.52
C CYS A 486 -14.60 -4.06 25.21
N ASP A 487 -13.48 -4.61 24.73
CA ASP A 487 -12.15 -4.10 25.08
C ASP A 487 -11.78 -2.96 24.12
N PHE A 488 -12.18 -1.73 24.45
CA PHE A 488 -12.27 -0.61 23.51
C PHE A 488 -11.10 0.38 23.57
N HIS A 489 -10.07 0.14 24.38
CA HIS A 489 -9.00 1.11 24.63
C HIS A 489 -7.98 1.18 23.48
N THR A 490 -8.44 1.59 22.29
CA THR A 490 -7.62 1.73 21.08
C THR A 490 -7.79 3.12 20.47
N GLU A 491 -6.73 3.60 19.80
CA GLU A 491 -6.78 4.86 19.07
C GLU A 491 -7.88 4.87 18.01
N ASP A 492 -8.01 3.74 17.29
CA ASP A 492 -8.98 3.54 16.21
C ASP A 492 -10.42 3.75 16.66
N PHE A 493 -10.81 3.14 17.78
CA PHE A 493 -12.15 3.30 18.31
C PHE A 493 -12.42 4.75 18.71
N TYR A 494 -11.52 5.39 19.46
CA TYR A 494 -11.69 6.77 19.90
C TYR A 494 -11.75 7.75 18.73
N CYS A 495 -10.91 7.56 17.71
CA CYS A 495 -10.97 8.37 16.48
C CYS A 495 -12.32 8.22 15.79
N GLU A 496 -12.77 6.98 15.55
CA GLU A 496 -14.06 6.75 14.88
C GLU A 496 -15.25 7.29 15.66
N TYR A 497 -15.20 7.19 16.99
CA TYR A 497 -16.23 7.74 17.87
C TYR A 497 -16.24 9.28 17.82
N ALA A 498 -15.07 9.92 17.91
CA ALA A 498 -14.94 11.37 17.77
C ALA A 498 -15.45 11.87 16.41
N ILE A 499 -15.20 11.10 15.35
CA ILE A 499 -15.66 11.40 13.99
C ILE A 499 -17.19 11.38 13.89
N VAL A 500 -17.91 10.58 14.69
CA VAL A 500 -19.40 10.65 14.73
C VAL A 500 -19.85 12.04 15.16
N TYR A 501 -19.27 12.58 16.24
CA TYR A 501 -19.58 13.94 16.71
C TYR A 501 -19.17 15.01 15.70
N LEU A 502 -17.97 14.88 15.11
CA LEU A 502 -17.48 15.81 14.09
C LEU A 502 -18.39 15.83 12.85
N ALA A 503 -18.77 14.67 12.34
CA ALA A 503 -19.67 14.55 11.19
C ALA A 503 -21.07 15.10 11.50
N GLN A 504 -21.59 14.85 12.71
CA GLN A 504 -22.88 15.42 13.14
C GLN A 504 -22.84 16.95 13.22
N ALA A 505 -21.77 17.52 13.80
CA ALA A 505 -21.58 18.95 13.91
C ALA A 505 -21.51 19.60 12.52
N MET A 506 -20.66 19.09 11.63
CA MET A 506 -20.46 19.67 10.30
C MET A 506 -21.65 19.41 9.36
N SER A 507 -22.36 18.29 9.52
CA SER A 507 -23.63 18.07 8.83
C SER A 507 -24.70 19.07 9.26
N THR A 508 -24.71 19.47 10.54
CA THR A 508 -25.61 20.50 11.06
C THR A 508 -25.26 21.89 10.52
N VAL A 509 -23.96 22.23 10.44
CA VAL A 509 -23.50 23.47 9.79
C VAL A 509 -23.99 23.53 8.33
N ARG A 510 -23.80 22.44 7.56
CA ARG A 510 -24.28 22.37 6.19
C ARG A 510 -25.80 22.51 6.08
N TYR A 511 -26.56 21.91 7.00
CA TYR A 511 -28.00 22.07 7.06
C TYR A 511 -28.40 23.55 7.23
N MET A 512 -27.81 24.24 8.21
CA MET A 512 -28.09 25.65 8.48
C MET A 512 -27.76 26.57 7.28
N ARG A 513 -26.65 26.28 6.57
CA ARG A 513 -26.25 27.04 5.37
C ARG A 513 -27.17 26.84 4.17
N THR A 514 -27.81 25.68 4.07
CA THR A 514 -28.67 25.31 2.94
C THR A 514 -30.15 25.59 3.19
N HIS A 515 -30.53 25.89 4.43
CA HIS A 515 -31.90 26.14 4.87
C HIS A 515 -31.97 27.48 5.62
N PRO A 516 -31.89 28.63 4.92
CA PRO A 516 -31.87 29.96 5.53
C PRO A 516 -33.09 30.25 6.42
N GLU A 517 -34.22 29.57 6.18
CA GLU A 517 -35.42 29.66 7.00
C GLU A 517 -35.19 29.28 8.47
N VAL A 518 -34.23 28.40 8.75
CA VAL A 518 -33.85 28.02 10.13
C VAL A 518 -33.31 29.23 10.90
N CYS A 519 -32.67 30.17 10.20
CA CYS A 519 -32.13 31.39 10.80
C CYS A 519 -33.22 32.39 11.18
N THR A 520 -34.47 32.17 10.75
CA THR A 520 -35.61 33.02 11.12
C THR A 520 -36.19 32.69 12.49
N ASP A 521 -36.03 31.45 12.97
CA ASP A 521 -36.28 31.06 14.35
C ASP A 521 -34.97 31.18 15.15
N ILE A 522 -34.80 32.31 15.83
CA ILE A 522 -33.60 32.62 16.63
C ILE A 522 -33.32 31.51 17.64
N ARG A 523 -34.36 30.95 18.27
CA ARG A 523 -34.17 29.93 19.32
C ARG A 523 -33.71 28.62 18.70
N GLU A 524 -34.29 28.21 17.59
CA GLU A 524 -33.85 27.01 16.87
C GLU A 524 -32.42 27.18 16.37
N PHE A 525 -32.08 28.33 15.80
CA PHE A 525 -30.75 28.68 15.33
C PHE A 525 -29.69 28.59 16.45
N GLU A 526 -29.93 29.23 17.60
CA GLU A 526 -29.03 29.19 18.76
C GLU A 526 -28.85 27.76 19.31
N ASN A 527 -29.92 26.97 19.34
CA ASN A 527 -29.85 25.56 19.77
C ASN A 527 -28.97 24.74 18.84
N LEU A 528 -29.08 24.93 17.52
CA LEU A 528 -28.25 24.23 16.54
C LEU A 528 -26.78 24.65 16.65
N GLN A 529 -26.49 25.95 16.81
CA GLN A 529 -25.12 26.43 17.08
C GLN A 529 -24.54 25.79 18.34
N CYS A 530 -25.31 25.77 19.43
CA CYS A 530 -24.89 25.14 20.67
C CYS A 530 -24.57 23.64 20.48
N ALA A 531 -25.41 22.92 19.73
CA ALA A 531 -25.18 21.51 19.41
C ALA A 531 -23.90 21.30 18.57
N VAL A 532 -23.61 22.18 17.62
CA VAL A 532 -22.37 22.16 16.84
C VAL A 532 -21.15 22.33 17.75
N TYR A 533 -21.13 23.33 18.62
CA TYR A 533 -20.01 23.57 19.54
C TYR A 533 -19.82 22.42 20.52
N GLN A 534 -20.91 21.87 21.08
CA GLN A 534 -20.84 20.70 21.96
C GLN A 534 -20.30 19.46 21.24
N GLY A 535 -20.73 19.22 19.99
CA GLY A 535 -20.21 18.12 19.18
C GLY A 535 -18.71 18.25 18.92
N LEU A 536 -18.24 19.44 18.56
CA LEU A 536 -16.81 19.70 18.37
C LEU A 536 -16.00 19.51 19.67
N ASP A 537 -16.54 19.93 20.83
CA ASP A 537 -15.88 19.70 22.12
C ASP A 537 -15.80 18.21 22.49
N GLN A 538 -16.87 17.44 22.25
CA GLN A 538 -16.85 16.00 22.45
C GLN A 538 -15.84 15.31 21.52
N ALA A 539 -15.76 15.74 20.25
CA ALA A 539 -14.77 15.23 19.31
C ALA A 539 -13.34 15.49 19.81
N LYS A 540 -13.03 16.72 20.25
CA LYS A 540 -11.72 17.07 20.81
C LYS A 540 -11.35 16.18 22.01
N GLN A 541 -12.25 16.04 22.99
CA GLN A 541 -12.02 15.21 24.17
C GLN A 541 -11.75 13.73 23.82
N LEU A 542 -12.44 13.21 22.81
CA LEU A 542 -12.24 11.83 22.35
C LEU A 542 -10.93 11.67 21.58
N PHE A 543 -10.51 12.65 20.77
CA PHE A 543 -9.19 12.63 20.14
C PHE A 543 -8.06 12.69 21.18
N GLU A 544 -8.20 13.51 22.24
CA GLU A 544 -7.24 13.53 23.36
C GLU A 544 -7.14 12.16 24.06
N LYS A 545 -8.27 11.47 24.26
CA LYS A 545 -8.27 10.09 24.77
C LYS A 545 -7.58 9.12 23.81
N GLY A 546 -7.85 9.22 22.52
CA GLY A 546 -7.17 8.43 21.48
C GLY A 546 -5.65 8.60 21.53
N MET A 547 -5.18 9.84 21.70
CA MET A 547 -3.76 10.14 21.87
C MET A 547 -3.17 9.47 23.14
N SER A 548 -3.92 9.43 24.24
CA SER A 548 -3.43 8.87 25.51
C SER A 548 -3.26 7.34 25.52
N VAL A 549 -3.99 6.62 24.66
CA VAL A 549 -3.91 5.15 24.57
C VAL A 549 -3.02 4.67 23.43
N SER A 550 -2.70 5.53 22.47
CA SER A 550 -1.86 5.20 21.31
C SER A 550 -0.37 5.26 21.65
N SER A 551 0.42 4.37 21.06
CA SER A 551 1.88 4.47 21.08
C SER A 551 2.41 5.57 20.14
N SER A 552 1.66 5.93 19.10
CA SER A 552 2.09 6.90 18.08
C SER A 552 1.31 8.22 18.11
N GLY A 553 0.01 8.17 18.45
CA GLY A 553 -0.93 9.30 18.53
C GLY A 553 -1.15 10.03 17.20
N THR A 554 -0.75 9.43 16.09
CA THR A 554 -0.58 10.14 14.81
C THR A 554 -1.92 10.59 14.22
N ARG A 555 -2.92 9.69 14.22
CA ARG A 555 -4.24 9.97 13.65
C ARG A 555 -5.03 10.93 14.55
N SER A 556 -5.02 10.68 15.85
CA SER A 556 -5.76 11.48 16.83
C SER A 556 -5.25 12.90 16.92
N SER A 557 -3.92 13.10 16.93
CA SER A 557 -3.34 14.45 16.99
C SER A 557 -3.64 15.28 15.74
N PHE A 558 -3.67 14.65 14.55
CA PHE A 558 -4.11 15.31 13.33
C PHE A 558 -5.58 15.76 13.43
N LEU A 559 -6.48 14.84 13.82
CA LEU A 559 -7.91 15.13 13.90
C LEU A 559 -8.27 16.08 15.07
N LEU A 560 -7.46 16.15 16.11
CA LEU A 560 -7.60 17.13 17.18
C LEU A 560 -7.38 18.56 16.65
N LYS A 561 -6.33 18.79 15.86
CA LYS A 561 -6.07 20.10 15.23
C LYS A 561 -7.26 20.54 14.38
N ILE A 562 -7.81 19.62 13.63
CA ILE A 562 -8.97 19.80 12.77
C ILE A 562 -10.19 20.26 13.58
N ALA A 563 -10.56 19.52 14.64
CA ALA A 563 -11.72 19.86 15.46
C ALA A 563 -11.53 21.19 16.21
N ALA A 564 -10.30 21.47 16.65
CA ALA A 564 -9.94 22.71 17.32
C ALA A 564 -10.08 23.92 16.38
N VAL A 565 -9.49 23.85 15.18
CA VAL A 565 -9.57 24.91 14.17
C VAL A 565 -11.01 25.16 13.73
N LEU A 566 -11.80 24.11 13.45
CA LEU A 566 -13.21 24.25 13.08
C LEU A 566 -14.00 24.99 14.16
N LYS A 567 -13.80 24.64 15.43
CA LYS A 567 -14.48 25.30 16.55
C LYS A 567 -14.12 26.78 16.61
N THR A 568 -12.83 27.11 16.54
CA THR A 568 -12.34 28.49 16.65
C THR A 568 -12.83 29.34 15.47
N MET A 569 -12.81 28.81 14.24
CA MET A 569 -13.36 29.50 13.05
C MET A 569 -14.86 29.77 13.19
N LEU A 570 -15.66 28.76 13.54
CA LEU A 570 -17.12 28.90 13.69
C LEU A 570 -17.51 29.80 14.87
N THR A 571 -16.64 29.95 15.88
CA THR A 571 -16.86 30.89 16.99
C THR A 571 -16.52 32.32 16.57
N ALA A 572 -15.48 32.50 15.75
CA ALA A 572 -15.02 33.81 15.29
C ALA A 572 -15.95 34.44 14.25
N ASP A 573 -16.68 33.64 13.47
CA ASP A 573 -17.47 34.12 12.33
C ASP A 573 -18.82 33.41 12.23
N ALA A 574 -19.87 34.06 12.76
CA ALA A 574 -21.23 33.54 12.73
C ALA A 574 -21.81 33.45 11.31
N GLU A 575 -21.28 34.20 10.33
CA GLU A 575 -21.77 34.11 8.95
C GLU A 575 -21.48 32.74 8.32
N LEU A 576 -20.51 32.00 8.84
CA LEU A 576 -20.19 30.65 8.38
C LEU A 576 -21.36 29.66 8.57
N PHE A 577 -22.32 29.96 9.46
CA PHE A 577 -23.52 29.14 9.64
C PHE A 577 -24.63 29.43 8.64
N VAL A 578 -24.64 30.62 8.02
CA VAL A 578 -25.81 31.12 7.29
C VAL A 578 -25.54 31.37 5.82
N ASN A 579 -24.30 31.70 5.45
CA ASN A 579 -23.97 32.07 4.08
C ASN A 579 -23.39 30.87 3.32
N PRO A 580 -24.15 30.20 2.43
CA PRO A 580 -23.67 29.04 1.67
C PRO A 580 -22.53 29.38 0.71
N ASP A 581 -22.43 30.63 0.23
CA ASP A 581 -21.41 31.06 -0.73
C ASP A 581 -20.09 31.44 -0.05
N LYS A 582 -20.10 31.66 1.28
CA LYS A 582 -18.91 32.01 2.05
C LYS A 582 -18.10 30.75 2.37
N PRO A 583 -16.85 30.59 1.87
CA PRO A 583 -16.02 29.43 2.19
C PRO A 583 -15.79 29.28 3.70
N ILE A 584 -15.67 28.05 4.20
CA ILE A 584 -15.23 27.81 5.58
C ILE A 584 -13.72 28.04 5.66
N THR A 585 -13.32 29.29 5.83
CA THR A 585 -11.93 29.69 6.02
C THR A 585 -11.81 30.62 7.21
N GLY A 586 -10.63 30.63 7.84
CA GLY A 586 -10.31 31.50 8.97
C GLY A 586 -9.03 32.29 8.70
N GLY A 587 -8.71 33.22 9.59
CA GLY A 587 -7.41 33.89 9.57
C GLY A 587 -6.26 32.90 9.73
N ALA A 588 -5.10 33.23 9.15
CA ALA A 588 -3.91 32.37 9.24
C ALA A 588 -3.45 32.14 10.70
N ASP A 589 -3.71 33.11 11.57
CA ASP A 589 -3.48 33.08 13.02
C ASP A 589 -4.23 31.95 13.73
N ILE A 590 -5.49 31.69 13.36
CA ILE A 590 -6.30 30.60 13.96
C ILE A 590 -5.64 29.24 13.71
N PHE A 591 -5.26 28.97 12.46
CA PHE A 591 -4.63 27.70 12.08
C PHE A 591 -3.28 27.52 12.76
N GLN A 592 -2.47 28.59 12.79
CA GLN A 592 -1.16 28.57 13.43
C GLN A 592 -1.29 28.31 14.94
N GLN A 593 -2.14 29.04 15.64
CA GLN A 593 -2.28 28.93 17.10
C GLN A 593 -2.75 27.53 17.51
N GLU A 594 -3.89 27.06 16.98
CA GLU A 594 -4.44 25.75 17.35
C GLU A 594 -3.49 24.60 16.96
N SER A 595 -2.80 24.72 15.82
CA SER A 595 -1.79 23.73 15.42
C SER A 595 -0.59 23.74 16.36
N MET A 596 -0.09 24.92 16.75
CA MET A 596 1.03 25.06 17.68
C MET A 596 0.70 24.50 19.06
N ASP A 597 -0.51 24.74 19.57
CA ASP A 597 -0.95 24.22 20.86
C ASP A 597 -0.93 22.69 20.87
N VAL A 598 -1.45 22.04 19.83
CA VAL A 598 -1.35 20.57 19.71
C VAL A 598 0.11 20.12 19.55
N GLN A 599 0.94 20.84 18.80
CA GLN A 599 2.37 20.52 18.65
C GLN A 599 3.12 20.59 19.99
N TRP A 600 2.74 21.50 20.88
CA TRP A 600 3.24 21.56 22.26
C TRP A 600 2.75 20.37 23.09
N GLN A 601 1.47 20.01 23.01
CA GLN A 601 0.89 18.87 23.73
C GLN A 601 1.60 17.55 23.40
N ILE A 602 1.99 17.35 22.14
CA ILE A 602 2.67 16.12 21.67
C ILE A 602 4.21 16.21 21.69
N GLY A 603 4.78 17.31 22.20
CA GLY A 603 6.23 17.48 22.37
C GLY A 603 7.01 17.65 21.06
N TYR A 604 6.37 18.11 19.98
CA TYR A 604 7.07 18.43 18.72
C TYR A 604 7.80 19.76 18.84
N ARG A 605 7.29 20.69 19.67
CA ARG A 605 7.93 21.96 20.00
C ARG A 605 8.69 21.87 21.33
N ARG A 606 9.77 22.65 21.42
CA ARG A 606 10.76 22.60 22.48
C ARG A 606 11.23 24.01 22.81
N SER A 607 10.96 24.48 24.03
CA SER A 607 11.24 25.86 24.46
C SER A 607 12.72 26.20 24.46
N GLU A 608 13.59 25.20 24.55
CA GLU A 608 15.04 25.35 24.53
C GLU A 608 15.63 25.59 23.13
N LEU A 609 14.85 25.36 22.07
CA LEU A 609 15.29 25.59 20.69
C LEU A 609 14.87 26.99 20.19
N PRO A 610 15.68 27.67 19.39
CA PRO A 610 15.24 28.85 18.64
C PRO A 610 14.04 28.54 17.74
N VAL A 611 13.13 29.51 17.54
CA VAL A 611 11.87 29.33 16.77
C VAL A 611 12.10 28.69 15.40
N GLN A 612 13.09 29.15 14.66
CA GLN A 612 13.45 28.60 13.34
C GLN A 612 13.77 27.10 13.41
N LYS A 613 14.55 26.68 14.40
CA LYS A 613 14.90 25.26 14.61
C LYS A 613 13.71 24.44 15.09
N GLN A 614 12.78 25.04 15.81
CA GLN A 614 11.52 24.38 16.17
C GLN A 614 10.68 24.10 14.92
N ASP A 615 10.55 25.08 14.02
CA ASP A 615 9.75 24.93 12.80
C ASP A 615 10.36 23.89 11.85
N GLU A 616 11.68 23.90 11.65
CA GLU A 616 12.41 22.85 10.92
C GLU A 616 12.19 21.45 11.52
N LEU A 617 12.21 21.35 12.85
CA LEU A 617 11.97 20.08 13.55
C LEU A 617 10.54 19.58 13.35
N VAL A 618 9.54 20.47 13.46
CA VAL A 618 8.12 20.14 13.25
C VAL A 618 7.89 19.64 11.83
N VAL A 619 8.48 20.28 10.81
CA VAL A 619 8.43 19.81 9.41
C VAL A 619 8.97 18.39 9.30
N LYS A 620 10.20 18.16 9.82
CA LYS A 620 10.88 16.85 9.74
C LYS A 620 10.07 15.74 10.43
N ILE A 621 9.56 16.00 11.63
CA ILE A 621 8.74 15.04 12.38
C ILE A 621 7.44 14.76 11.62
N THR A 622 6.78 15.77 11.07
CA THR A 622 5.51 15.62 10.34
C THR A 622 5.69 14.75 9.09
N ILE A 623 6.77 14.96 8.32
CA ILE A 623 7.11 14.12 7.17
C ILE A 623 7.39 12.67 7.60
N GLN A 624 8.20 12.50 8.65
CA GLN A 624 8.59 11.18 9.14
C GLN A 624 7.36 10.40 9.66
N LYS A 625 6.53 11.02 10.50
CA LYS A 625 5.33 10.41 11.06
C LYS A 625 4.30 10.07 9.98
N GLY A 626 4.10 10.97 9.00
CA GLY A 626 3.24 10.70 7.85
C GLY A 626 3.73 9.50 7.03
N THR A 627 5.05 9.38 6.83
CA THR A 627 5.65 8.25 6.12
C THR A 627 5.47 6.93 6.87
N ILE A 628 5.73 6.92 8.19
CA ILE A 628 5.56 5.73 9.04
C ILE A 628 4.10 5.27 9.06
N TYR A 629 3.17 6.20 9.30
CA TYR A 629 1.75 5.88 9.37
C TYR A 629 1.22 5.35 8.03
N ASN A 630 1.59 5.99 6.91
CA ASN A 630 1.20 5.51 5.59
C ASN A 630 1.77 4.12 5.26
N ALA A 631 2.99 3.82 5.72
CA ALA A 631 3.62 2.53 5.50
C ALA A 631 2.93 1.39 6.28
N ALA A 632 2.26 1.67 7.40
CA ALA A 632 1.50 0.69 8.17
C ALA A 632 0.18 0.26 7.50
N ILE A 633 -0.29 1.01 6.49
CA ILE A 633 -1.57 0.77 5.82
C ILE A 633 -1.33 0.02 4.51
N ALA A 634 -2.08 -1.05 4.27
CA ALA A 634 -2.09 -1.80 3.01
C ALA A 634 -3.35 -1.54 2.14
N LEU A 635 -4.41 -0.97 2.71
CA LEU A 635 -5.68 -0.78 2.02
C LEU A 635 -5.65 0.38 1.01
N PHE A 636 -5.76 0.07 -0.28
CA PHE A 636 -5.67 1.08 -1.33
C PHE A 636 -6.83 2.09 -1.33
N SER A 637 -7.96 1.78 -0.70
CA SER A 637 -9.10 2.70 -0.53
C SER A 637 -9.02 3.60 0.70
N TYR A 638 -7.96 3.49 1.51
CA TYR A 638 -7.69 4.39 2.64
C TYR A 638 -6.34 5.12 2.52
N GLN A 639 -5.33 4.51 1.87
CA GLN A 639 -4.04 5.16 1.60
C GLN A 639 -4.14 6.54 0.90
N PRO A 640 -5.03 6.77 -0.09
CA PRO A 640 -5.20 8.11 -0.67
C PRO A 640 -5.50 9.17 0.39
N THR A 641 -6.32 8.81 1.37
CA THR A 641 -6.74 9.72 2.43
C THR A 641 -5.62 10.04 3.39
N THR A 642 -4.75 9.08 3.70
CA THR A 642 -3.59 9.35 4.58
C THR A 642 -2.55 10.20 3.90
N LEU A 643 -2.32 10.01 2.60
CA LEU A 643 -1.50 10.90 1.79
C LEU A 643 -2.06 12.33 1.77
N PHE A 644 -3.37 12.48 1.57
CA PHE A 644 -4.02 13.78 1.62
C PHE A 644 -3.98 14.42 3.01
N CYS A 645 -4.23 13.67 4.09
CA CYS A 645 -4.13 14.21 5.45
C CYS A 645 -2.69 14.64 5.78
N ASN A 646 -1.67 13.94 5.27
CA ASN A 646 -0.29 14.37 5.42
C ASN A 646 0.00 15.66 4.63
N ALA A 647 -0.56 15.80 3.43
CA ALA A 647 -0.50 17.04 2.65
C ALA A 647 -1.15 18.20 3.41
N VAL A 648 -2.35 18.01 3.98
CA VAL A 648 -3.02 18.98 4.87
C VAL A 648 -2.14 19.33 6.08
N ALA A 649 -1.51 18.34 6.72
CA ALA A 649 -0.66 18.59 7.88
C ALA A 649 0.55 19.48 7.57
N LEU A 650 1.08 19.38 6.35
CA LEU A 650 2.20 20.19 5.88
C LEU A 650 1.76 21.56 5.34
N TRP A 651 0.59 21.66 4.71
CA TRP A 651 0.13 22.88 4.04
C TRP A 651 -0.79 23.77 4.89
N ASP A 652 -1.67 23.18 5.69
CA ASP A 652 -2.66 23.96 6.45
C ASP A 652 -2.15 24.31 7.86
N PHE A 653 -1.28 23.47 8.43
CA PHE A 653 -0.93 23.49 9.85
C PHE A 653 0.51 23.87 10.18
N LEU A 654 1.34 24.15 9.18
CA LEU A 654 2.68 24.70 9.39
C LEU A 654 2.65 26.23 9.35
N PRO A 655 3.47 26.90 10.18
CA PRO A 655 3.52 28.36 10.20
C PRO A 655 4.26 28.95 8.99
N VAL A 656 5.18 28.18 8.39
CA VAL A 656 6.03 28.60 7.28
C VAL A 656 6.01 27.52 6.20
N HIS A 657 5.74 27.93 4.95
CA HIS A 657 5.82 27.06 3.77
C HIS A 657 7.14 27.30 3.05
N THR A 658 7.84 26.21 2.76
CA THR A 658 9.03 26.22 1.91
C THR A 658 8.79 25.49 0.60
N VAL A 659 9.64 25.74 -0.39
CA VAL A 659 9.63 25.00 -1.66
C VAL A 659 9.69 23.48 -1.43
N LEU A 660 10.47 23.01 -0.44
CA LEU A 660 10.48 21.59 -0.06
C LEU A 660 9.09 21.09 0.34
N THR A 661 8.42 21.82 1.25
CA THR A 661 7.07 21.42 1.70
C THR A 661 6.07 21.41 0.55
N ALA A 662 6.14 22.38 -0.37
CA ALA A 662 5.29 22.41 -1.56
C ALA A 662 5.53 21.22 -2.50
N LYS A 663 6.80 20.87 -2.76
CA LYS A 663 7.16 19.70 -3.57
C LYS A 663 6.58 18.41 -2.97
N ILE A 664 6.74 18.22 -1.65
CA ILE A 664 6.22 17.05 -0.94
C ILE A 664 4.68 17.02 -0.97
N VAL A 665 4.01 18.14 -0.69
CA VAL A 665 2.55 18.22 -0.71
C VAL A 665 2.00 17.85 -2.10
N ARG A 666 2.58 18.40 -3.18
CA ARG A 666 2.22 18.06 -4.56
C ARG A 666 2.44 16.58 -4.89
N GLU A 667 3.59 16.02 -4.48
CA GLU A 667 3.89 14.60 -4.64
C GLU A 667 2.84 13.73 -3.94
N ARG A 668 2.49 14.06 -2.68
CA ARG A 668 1.51 13.31 -1.89
C ARG A 668 0.11 13.35 -2.50
N ILE A 669 -0.35 14.51 -2.96
CA ILE A 669 -1.67 14.63 -3.60
C ILE A 669 -1.70 13.92 -4.96
N THR A 670 -0.62 14.03 -5.75
CA THR A 670 -0.51 13.30 -7.03
C THR A 670 -0.57 11.79 -6.81
N HIS A 671 0.20 11.30 -5.83
CA HIS A 671 0.17 9.89 -5.46
C HIS A 671 -1.21 9.45 -4.93
N ALA A 672 -1.90 10.29 -4.16
CA ALA A 672 -3.26 10.02 -3.71
C ALA A 672 -4.24 9.87 -4.90
N ILE A 673 -4.10 10.68 -5.95
CA ILE A 673 -4.88 10.55 -7.19
C ILE A 673 -4.58 9.23 -7.88
N ASP A 674 -3.31 8.89 -8.06
CA ASP A 674 -2.90 7.67 -8.74
C ASP A 674 -3.44 6.41 -8.04
N MET A 675 -3.40 6.40 -6.71
CA MET A 675 -3.97 5.31 -5.91
C MET A 675 -5.50 5.27 -5.97
N ALA A 676 -6.17 6.43 -5.95
CA ALA A 676 -7.62 6.50 -6.06
C ALA A 676 -8.15 5.95 -7.41
N ARG A 677 -7.35 6.01 -8.48
CA ARG A 677 -7.70 5.36 -9.76
C ARG A 677 -7.87 3.85 -9.64
N ARG A 678 -7.06 3.18 -8.80
CA ARG A 678 -7.23 1.75 -8.51
C ARG A 678 -8.57 1.46 -7.83
N ALA A 679 -9.01 2.34 -6.93
CA ALA A 679 -10.34 2.23 -6.30
C ALA A 679 -11.48 2.44 -7.29
N LEU A 680 -11.32 3.37 -8.22
CA LEU A 680 -12.26 3.57 -9.33
C LEU A 680 -12.38 2.31 -10.20
N GLU A 681 -11.25 1.71 -10.59
CA GLU A 681 -11.23 0.46 -11.37
C GLU A 681 -11.88 -0.72 -10.64
N ALA A 682 -11.67 -0.79 -9.31
CA ALA A 682 -12.25 -1.82 -8.46
C ALA A 682 -13.72 -1.54 -8.06
N ASN A 683 -14.31 -0.43 -8.51
CA ASN A 683 -15.66 0.03 -8.16
C ASN A 683 -15.91 0.06 -6.64
N VAL A 684 -14.96 0.66 -5.92
CA VAL A 684 -15.03 0.92 -4.47
C VAL A 684 -14.76 2.39 -4.19
N GLY A 685 -15.36 2.90 -3.12
CA GLY A 685 -15.20 4.26 -2.64
C GLY A 685 -13.87 4.48 -1.90
N ILE A 686 -13.65 5.74 -1.52
CA ILE A 686 -12.57 6.20 -0.67
C ILE A 686 -13.13 6.60 0.68
N TYR A 687 -12.53 6.10 1.75
CA TYR A 687 -12.79 6.59 3.10
C TYR A 687 -12.10 7.95 3.29
N ALA A 688 -12.79 9.07 3.05
CA ALA A 688 -12.17 10.37 2.81
C ALA A 688 -12.33 11.35 3.98
N PHE A 689 -11.35 12.25 4.15
CA PHE A 689 -11.39 13.40 5.09
C PHE A 689 -11.28 14.75 4.35
N ASN A 690 -11.83 14.86 3.13
CA ASN A 690 -11.66 16.03 2.27
C ASN A 690 -12.79 17.08 2.37
N ARG A 691 -13.81 16.84 3.20
CA ARG A 691 -14.94 17.75 3.48
C ARG A 691 -15.08 18.10 4.96
N THR A 692 -13.97 18.32 5.66
CA THR A 692 -13.94 18.63 7.10
C THR A 692 -14.30 17.52 8.10
N TYR A 693 -14.79 16.37 7.64
CA TYR A 693 -15.11 15.19 8.45
C TYR A 693 -14.95 13.92 7.60
N SER A 694 -15.14 12.74 8.20
CA SER A 694 -15.03 11.47 7.45
C SER A 694 -16.33 11.04 6.79
N GLU A 695 -16.26 10.69 5.51
CA GLU A 695 -17.33 10.06 4.74
C GLU A 695 -16.78 9.05 3.71
N MET A 696 -17.61 8.09 3.32
CA MET A 696 -17.34 7.21 2.19
C MET A 696 -17.80 7.89 0.89
N ILE A 697 -16.86 8.26 0.03
CA ILE A 697 -17.17 8.95 -1.23
C ILE A 697 -16.75 8.13 -2.44
N PRO A 698 -17.41 8.32 -3.60
CA PRO A 698 -16.95 7.76 -4.87
C PRO A 698 -15.51 8.19 -5.22
N ALA A 699 -14.76 7.30 -5.85
CA ALA A 699 -13.35 7.53 -6.16
C ALA A 699 -13.12 8.64 -7.20
N ASP A 700 -14.03 8.79 -8.16
CA ASP A 700 -14.03 9.88 -9.15
C ASP A 700 -14.23 11.26 -8.50
N VAL A 701 -15.18 11.37 -7.57
CA VAL A 701 -15.39 12.59 -6.76
C VAL A 701 -14.15 12.91 -5.92
N TYR A 702 -13.51 11.89 -5.33
CA TYR A 702 -12.25 12.07 -4.60
C TYR A 702 -11.15 12.64 -5.50
N ILE A 703 -10.97 12.07 -6.70
CA ILE A 703 -9.97 12.53 -7.66
C ILE A 703 -10.22 13.99 -8.06
N GLU A 704 -11.46 14.38 -8.31
CA GLU A 704 -11.82 15.77 -8.62
C GLU A 704 -11.41 16.73 -7.48
N HIS A 705 -11.70 16.37 -6.23
CA HIS A 705 -11.31 17.16 -5.06
C HIS A 705 -9.79 17.31 -4.94
N MET A 706 -9.02 16.24 -5.20
CA MET A 706 -7.56 16.30 -5.18
C MET A 706 -6.97 17.17 -6.30
N GLN A 707 -7.59 17.15 -7.48
CA GLN A 707 -7.19 18.03 -8.58
C GLN A 707 -7.43 19.51 -8.25
N LYS A 708 -8.54 19.84 -7.56
CA LYS A 708 -8.79 21.19 -7.04
C LYS A 708 -7.72 21.61 -6.03
N ALA A 709 -7.33 20.70 -5.12
CA ALA A 709 -6.26 20.94 -4.16
C ALA A 709 -4.91 21.24 -4.84
N LEU A 710 -4.52 20.45 -5.84
CA LEU A 710 -3.29 20.71 -6.62
C LEU A 710 -3.29 22.07 -7.29
N LYS A 711 -4.43 22.47 -7.88
CA LYS A 711 -4.55 23.76 -8.55
C LYS A 711 -4.30 24.93 -7.60
N ILE A 712 -4.86 24.87 -6.38
CA ILE A 712 -4.66 25.93 -5.37
C ILE A 712 -3.20 26.02 -4.94
N ILE A 713 -2.54 24.89 -4.75
CA ILE A 713 -1.11 24.86 -4.40
C ILE A 713 -0.29 25.47 -5.54
N ASP A 714 -0.58 25.11 -6.79
CA ASP A 714 0.14 25.63 -7.95
C ASP A 714 -0.04 27.14 -8.13
N GLU A 715 -1.23 27.66 -7.83
CA GLU A 715 -1.53 29.09 -7.82
C GLU A 715 -0.77 29.83 -6.70
N GLU A 716 -0.75 29.28 -5.47
CA GLU A 716 -0.07 29.90 -4.32
C GLU A 716 1.45 29.87 -4.44
N VAL A 717 2.01 28.84 -5.08
CA VAL A 717 3.46 28.69 -5.29
C VAL A 717 4.00 29.60 -6.39
N GLY A 718 3.15 30.08 -7.30
CA GLY A 718 3.51 31.02 -8.36
C GLY A 718 4.22 30.38 -9.57
N GLY A 719 4.00 29.09 -9.85
CA GLY A 719 4.51 28.43 -11.06
C GLY A 719 5.43 27.22 -10.80
N ASP A 720 6.41 27.02 -11.68
CA ASP A 720 7.27 25.84 -11.65
C ASP A 720 8.22 25.86 -10.43
N LEU A 721 8.29 24.71 -9.76
CA LEU A 721 9.18 24.47 -8.62
C LEU A 721 10.54 23.89 -9.05
N SER A 722 10.68 23.50 -10.32
CA SER A 722 11.91 22.92 -10.84
C SER A 722 13.03 23.97 -10.87
N GLY A 723 14.14 23.69 -10.18
CA GLY A 723 15.27 24.61 -10.05
C GLY A 723 15.21 25.62 -8.89
N ARG A 724 14.11 25.68 -8.13
CA ARG A 724 14.01 26.49 -6.90
C ARG A 724 14.66 25.79 -5.70
N GLU A 725 15.30 26.57 -4.83
CA GLU A 725 15.97 26.08 -3.62
C GLU A 725 14.95 25.58 -2.59
N ASP A 726 15.20 24.41 -2.01
CA ASP A 726 14.27 23.75 -1.07
C ASP A 726 13.99 24.57 0.20
N SER A 727 14.95 25.42 0.62
CA SER A 727 14.84 26.32 1.77
C SER A 727 14.13 27.65 1.46
N GLU A 728 13.81 27.93 0.20
CA GLU A 728 13.11 29.15 -0.18
C GLU A 728 11.71 29.17 0.44
N ILE A 729 11.37 30.29 1.10
CA ILE A 729 10.07 30.50 1.74
C ILE A 729 9.06 30.99 0.69
N ILE A 730 7.88 30.36 0.66
CA ILE A 730 6.78 30.78 -0.20
C ILE A 730 6.01 31.89 0.52
N THR A 731 6.03 33.09 -0.04
CA THR A 731 5.17 34.19 0.38
C THR A 731 3.76 33.92 -0.17
N GLY A 732 2.83 33.54 0.72
CA GLY A 732 1.44 33.23 0.37
C GLY A 732 0.67 34.40 -0.27
N PRO A 733 -0.63 34.24 -0.55
CA PRO A 733 -1.41 35.21 -1.30
C PRO A 733 -1.48 36.59 -0.61
N ALA A 734 -1.48 37.65 -1.42
CA ALA A 734 -1.39 39.04 -0.97
C ALA A 734 -2.59 39.51 -0.12
N ASP A 735 -3.71 38.80 -0.14
CA ASP A 735 -4.95 39.11 0.59
C ASP A 735 -5.00 38.52 2.01
N GLY A 736 -4.01 37.71 2.40
CA GLY A 736 -3.87 37.14 3.75
C GLY A 736 -4.90 36.08 4.13
N ARG A 737 -5.66 35.54 3.16
CA ARG A 737 -6.68 34.50 3.39
C ARG A 737 -6.49 33.30 2.45
N PRO A 738 -5.43 32.50 2.62
CA PRO A 738 -5.21 31.32 1.79
C PRO A 738 -6.34 30.32 1.95
N VAL A 739 -6.85 29.79 0.83
CA VAL A 739 -7.80 28.68 0.84
C VAL A 739 -7.10 27.45 1.42
N LYS A 740 -7.72 26.82 2.42
CA LYS A 740 -7.13 25.68 3.13
C LYS A 740 -7.58 24.38 2.51
N LEU A 741 -6.66 23.43 2.35
CA LEU A 741 -6.91 22.17 1.66
C LEU A 741 -8.03 21.38 2.34
N PHE A 742 -8.07 21.39 3.67
CA PHE A 742 -9.02 20.61 4.44
C PHE A 742 -10.47 21.11 4.39
N THR A 743 -10.66 22.42 4.21
CA THR A 743 -12.00 23.04 4.13
C THR A 743 -12.44 23.30 2.69
N LEU A 744 -11.57 23.05 1.72
CA LEU A 744 -11.76 23.33 0.30
C LEU A 744 -13.06 22.79 -0.30
N ASN A 745 -13.45 21.57 0.09
CA ASN A 745 -14.57 20.86 -0.55
C ASN A 745 -15.83 20.80 0.32
N PHE A 746 -15.92 21.65 1.35
CA PHE A 746 -17.05 21.70 2.26
C PHE A 746 -18.31 22.29 1.61
#